data_AF-A0A2E5JXL0-F1
#
_entry.id   AF-A0A2E5JXL0-F1
#
_cell.length_a   1.000
_cell.length_b   1.000
_cell.length_c   1.000
_cell.angle_alpha   90.00
_cell.angle_beta   90.00
_cell.angle_gamma   90.00
#
_symmetry.space_group_name_H-M   'P 1'
#
loop_
_entity.id
_entity.type
_entity.pdbx_description
1 polymer ?
#
loop_
_entity_poly.entity_id
_entity_poly.type
_entity_poly.pdbx_seq_one_letter_code
_entity_poly.pdbx_strand_id
1 'polypeptide(L)'
;MRLKIVTLLYIISSNFCFPDLFSDIGSPDDNLTIFGARPIYTNGGKTNVIVDDFSWIDDTRPAEELNQIAAAIEEWKAAGIQYAAYYGLGGVESAAGAASMGDAGKVRNLDGNYGGYNFTRSAFRDYLINAGKTAVDLGATYFLLDGAAPGLKALSFDDEILAEFRYYLQANFNDLELEAIGVTDVATFNYRDYLVSSEGGNYTNNDSIINNNPSGTLWEAWLSNIRDLERAFFEEWTSSIRNYAKNEYSTTVYFGGNRYEGARQWDNIDKFDFGIAETFLDSRGYPYHNLEHIYKNIRNFNKRFWSWNFPANTGIFNGSNDPWGKYKITELSKVFMAEAIAAGGLYQSPIDWVSYYHVDNRLTSLAPYYRFVRSHPGLFNLMEAGEFAVVYNEAYEISNPEDFTKGYRGIMMLLGDVHRPFDVLFAGHPDKRGGSDPFASADLTAYKAIVLPNTRRMTNSQVGILDDYLSNGGTIIGLGKIADLDEDGNNVSSSRTFDDHFGSNATTIVNSGKAIAFDSNLGNLYHENAATSNSETNWEVTAGNLSSLSSYQSTWASAVDGVVARSFTTTLSRLVNIHRYRSSSDGSEIYHLVNRDINLSEDVNNQSINVTSEAVTSVSIPSGFNSSSVKLSWMTIESPNPIELPFSVNNGMLEFEIPSFVVWGVLKVGTIADTPLSIDEEPESNFDMITLGNRPDRVDENGDISLNYMYWRGGNHGGIPWSFPYFATDDNEVDSVRLYYRFSNDKSTWGEWLLHSTTDVSGSNVSGQLSFDAPDGEGHYQLRIQAVDDIGQYEVVISSRDETGYGVDWTPPQPPKNVSEATYSSGTWIEGPLQSLAFTWDPPIDNLSGYWNANVYISNGHINIADGSLTNIDYEWSPTLSDLNIGESYKLLYRQEDAAGNWGDTVELFSFRYGTLPVADLKDIEVVEKDSMLTLSWKRPISNEYSHASFYFRPASDLYGNWISAGLSPDSNTINHDIENLINGTEYQVKVVSVAKDGRFGNELVLENVYTPLDTPSPPSAPTNVVVTPDTNIGSINISWTD
;
A
#
# COMPACT_ATOMS: atom_id res chain seq x y z
N MET A 1 42.01 48.62 15.60
CA MET A 1 42.39 48.17 14.23
C MET A 1 42.28 46.66 14.23
N ARG A 2 41.30 45.96 13.63
CA ARG A 2 40.03 46.30 12.98
C ARG A 2 39.05 45.21 13.42
N LEU A 3 38.08 45.57 14.25
CA LEU A 3 36.80 44.90 14.42
C LEU A 3 35.81 45.76 13.62
N LYS A 4 35.07 45.16 12.69
CA LYS A 4 33.95 45.68 11.85
C LYS A 4 34.15 45.21 10.41
N ILE A 5 33.40 44.17 10.02
CA ILE A 5 32.70 43.92 8.74
C ILE A 5 32.10 42.49 8.89
N VAL A 6 31.05 42.31 9.71
CA VAL A 6 30.05 41.20 9.57
C VAL A 6 28.72 41.63 10.22
N THR A 7 28.41 42.93 10.25
CA THR A 7 27.16 43.43 10.85
C THR A 7 26.66 44.60 10.00
N LEU A 8 26.34 44.32 8.74
CA LEU A 8 25.57 45.22 7.88
C LEU A 8 25.00 44.48 6.65
N LEU A 9 24.42 43.30 6.86
CA LEU A 9 23.71 42.54 5.82
C LEU A 9 22.47 41.80 6.37
N TYR A 10 21.92 42.28 7.50
CA TYR A 10 20.75 41.68 8.16
C TYR A 10 19.64 42.69 8.49
N ILE A 11 19.67 43.88 7.87
CA ILE A 11 18.59 44.89 8.01
C ILE A 11 18.36 45.54 6.65
N ILE A 12 18.01 44.75 5.63
CA ILE A 12 17.11 45.10 4.51
C ILE A 12 16.57 43.76 3.95
N SER A 13 15.64 43.13 4.67
CA SER A 13 14.83 42.02 4.13
C SER A 13 13.46 41.98 4.80
N SER A 14 12.95 43.16 5.18
CA SER A 14 11.57 43.38 5.58
C SER A 14 10.94 44.28 4.52
N ASN A 15 10.65 43.69 3.35
CA ASN A 15 9.69 44.17 2.35
C ASN A 15 9.69 43.19 1.18
N PHE A 16 8.56 42.49 1.02
CA PHE A 16 8.08 41.84 -0.20
C PHE A 16 9.08 41.05 -1.05
N CYS A 17 9.12 39.74 -0.80
CA CYS A 17 9.41 38.73 -1.83
C CYS A 17 8.64 37.47 -1.44
N PHE A 18 7.46 37.25 -2.02
CA PHE A 18 6.96 35.88 -2.19
C PHE A 18 7.84 35.27 -3.28
N PRO A 19 8.66 34.24 -3.01
CA PRO A 19 9.23 33.48 -4.11
C PRO A 19 8.07 32.78 -4.81
N ASP A 20 8.07 32.78 -6.14
CA ASP A 20 7.26 31.83 -6.91
C ASP A 20 7.46 30.44 -6.26
N LEU A 21 6.36 29.78 -5.89
CA LEU A 21 6.36 28.40 -5.38
C LEU A 21 6.68 27.45 -6.54
N PHE A 22 7.88 27.57 -7.11
CA PHE A 22 8.55 26.43 -7.74
C PHE A 22 9.21 25.64 -6.60
N SER A 23 8.37 25.00 -5.78
CA SER A 23 8.91 23.92 -4.96
C SER A 23 9.31 22.78 -5.87
N ASP A 24 10.38 22.05 -5.53
CA ASP A 24 10.79 20.87 -6.27
C ASP A 24 9.59 19.92 -6.46
N ILE A 25 9.47 19.30 -7.63
CA ILE A 25 8.41 18.32 -7.91
C ILE A 25 8.42 17.26 -6.81
N GLY A 26 7.24 16.93 -6.27
CA GLY A 26 7.14 16.06 -5.11
C GLY A 26 7.48 16.77 -3.80
N SER A 27 7.23 18.07 -3.70
CA SER A 27 7.09 18.83 -2.45
C SER A 27 5.64 18.80 -1.97
N PRO A 28 5.36 18.82 -0.66
CA PRO A 28 3.98 18.87 -0.14
C PRO A 28 3.15 20.05 -0.66
N ASP A 29 3.83 21.14 -1.03
CA ASP A 29 3.22 22.40 -1.48
C ASP A 29 3.30 22.64 -3.00
N ASP A 30 3.58 21.62 -3.81
CA ASP A 30 3.52 21.73 -5.27
C ASP A 30 2.14 21.31 -5.82
N ASN A 31 1.41 22.20 -6.50
CA ASN A 31 0.12 21.91 -7.16
C ASN A 31 0.18 20.86 -8.26
N LEU A 32 1.38 20.55 -8.75
CA LEU A 32 1.60 19.61 -9.84
C LEU A 32 1.95 18.21 -9.33
N THR A 33 2.07 18.03 -8.01
CA THR A 33 2.34 16.74 -7.40
C THR A 33 1.12 15.83 -7.49
N ILE A 34 1.32 14.69 -8.14
CA ILE A 34 0.36 13.59 -8.25
C ILE A 34 0.75 12.51 -7.23
N PHE A 35 -0.22 12.01 -6.47
CA PHE A 35 0.00 10.95 -5.48
C PHE A 35 -1.01 9.80 -5.61
N GLY A 36 -0.65 8.61 -5.15
CA GLY A 36 -1.49 7.39 -5.26
C GLY A 36 -0.79 6.12 -4.77
N ALA A 37 -1.44 4.96 -4.87
CA ALA A 37 -0.95 3.70 -4.28
C ALA A 37 0.23 3.04 -5.02
N ARG A 38 0.39 3.29 -6.32
CA ARG A 38 1.53 2.84 -7.14
C ARG A 38 1.86 3.90 -8.19
N PRO A 39 3.01 3.82 -8.88
CA PRO A 39 3.20 4.63 -10.08
C PRO A 39 2.04 4.37 -11.03
N ILE A 40 1.21 5.38 -11.30
CA ILE A 40 0.23 5.24 -12.36
C ILE A 40 0.90 5.69 -13.64
N TYR A 41 1.14 4.71 -14.50
CA TYR A 41 1.77 4.94 -15.79
C TYR A 41 0.75 5.34 -16.85
N THR A 42 -0.10 6.30 -16.49
CA THR A 42 -0.93 6.94 -17.50
C THR A 42 -0.12 8.01 -18.20
N ASN A 43 -0.37 8.12 -19.50
CA ASN A 43 0.31 9.06 -20.36
C ASN A 43 0.27 10.51 -19.79
N GLY A 44 1.44 11.03 -19.40
CA GLY A 44 1.63 12.36 -18.85
C GLY A 44 1.12 12.54 -17.41
N GLY A 45 0.90 11.45 -16.68
CA GLY A 45 0.37 11.43 -15.31
C GLY A 45 1.23 10.61 -14.33
N LYS A 46 2.55 10.52 -14.54
CA LYS A 46 3.48 9.86 -13.60
C LYS A 46 3.25 10.33 -12.16
N THR A 47 3.03 9.36 -11.27
CA THR A 47 2.93 9.60 -9.83
C THR A 47 4.25 10.16 -9.30
N ASN A 48 4.20 11.23 -8.52
CA ASN A 48 5.36 11.80 -7.83
C ASN A 48 5.53 11.25 -6.41
N VAL A 49 4.43 10.84 -5.76
CA VAL A 49 4.44 10.28 -4.41
C VAL A 49 3.57 9.02 -4.32
N ILE A 50 4.20 7.88 -4.05
CA ILE A 50 3.52 6.62 -3.75
C ILE A 50 3.13 6.59 -2.28
N VAL A 51 1.89 6.22 -1.99
CA VAL A 51 1.35 6.16 -0.63
C VAL A 51 0.91 4.73 -0.32
N ASP A 52 1.46 4.16 0.75
CA ASP A 52 0.99 2.91 1.37
C ASP A 52 1.02 1.66 0.47
N ASP A 53 2.11 1.45 -0.29
CA ASP A 53 2.24 0.24 -1.14
C ASP A 53 2.63 -1.02 -0.35
N PHE A 54 3.36 -0.88 0.75
CA PHE A 54 3.91 -1.99 1.53
C PHE A 54 3.18 -2.26 2.85
N SER A 55 2.03 -1.62 3.07
CA SER A 55 1.36 -1.59 4.38
C SER A 55 2.29 -1.00 5.46
N TRP A 56 2.01 -1.21 6.75
CA TRP A 56 2.78 -0.54 7.81
C TRP A 56 4.18 -1.12 7.97
N ILE A 57 5.19 -0.29 7.69
CA ILE A 57 6.61 -0.66 7.82
C ILE A 57 7.04 -0.49 9.28
N ASP A 58 7.54 -1.57 9.90
CA ASP A 58 8.19 -1.52 11.21
C ASP A 58 9.41 -2.46 11.30
N ASP A 59 10.15 -2.36 12.42
CA ASP A 59 11.40 -3.08 12.68
C ASP A 59 11.23 -4.56 13.02
N THR A 60 9.99 -5.06 13.10
CA THR A 60 9.70 -6.47 13.40
C THR A 60 9.58 -7.34 12.14
N ARG A 61 9.50 -6.70 10.96
CA ARG A 61 9.49 -7.42 9.68
C ARG A 61 10.82 -8.16 9.44
N PRO A 62 10.80 -9.31 8.75
CA PRO A 62 12.02 -10.02 8.37
C PRO A 62 12.97 -9.12 7.56
N ALA A 63 14.28 -9.24 7.83
CA ALA A 63 15.30 -8.43 7.15
C ALA A 63 15.29 -8.58 5.62
N GLU A 64 14.90 -9.75 5.12
CA GLU A 64 14.76 -10.01 3.70
C GLU A 64 13.63 -9.20 3.05
N GLU A 65 12.47 -9.12 3.70
CA GLU A 65 11.34 -8.31 3.26
C GLU A 65 11.71 -6.82 3.26
N LEU A 66 12.36 -6.34 4.33
CA LEU A 66 12.86 -4.97 4.42
C LEU A 66 13.84 -4.63 3.28
N ASN A 67 14.73 -5.55 2.91
CA ASN A 67 15.66 -5.34 1.79
C ASN A 67 14.92 -5.22 0.44
N GLN A 68 13.83 -5.98 0.24
CA GLN A 68 13.02 -5.88 -0.99
C GLN A 68 12.26 -4.55 -1.05
N ILE A 69 11.67 -4.14 0.08
CA ILE A 69 11.01 -2.83 0.21
C ILE A 69 12.02 -1.71 -0.08
N ALA A 70 13.22 -1.77 0.50
CA ALA A 70 14.28 -0.80 0.25
C ALA A 70 14.68 -0.75 -1.24
N ALA A 71 14.82 -1.90 -1.90
CA ALA A 71 15.15 -1.94 -3.32
C ALA A 71 14.05 -1.34 -4.20
N ALA A 72 12.78 -1.58 -3.88
CA ALA A 72 11.66 -0.96 -4.61
C ALA A 72 11.60 0.56 -4.41
N ILE A 73 11.75 1.04 -3.17
CA ILE A 73 11.78 2.49 -2.87
C ILE A 73 13.01 3.15 -3.52
N GLU A 74 14.16 2.48 -3.54
CA GLU A 74 15.38 2.97 -4.20
C GLU A 74 15.17 3.16 -5.70
N GLU A 75 14.51 2.19 -6.37
CA GLU A 75 14.22 2.29 -7.80
C GLU A 75 13.24 3.41 -8.11
N TRP A 76 12.15 3.50 -7.35
CA TRP A 76 11.20 4.61 -7.47
C TRP A 76 11.87 5.97 -7.26
N LYS A 77 12.74 6.06 -6.25
CA LYS A 77 13.53 7.27 -6.01
C LYS A 77 14.46 7.60 -7.15
N ALA A 78 15.09 6.59 -7.77
CA ALA A 78 15.90 6.77 -8.98
C ALA A 78 15.06 7.25 -10.17
N ALA A 79 13.79 6.84 -10.25
CA ALA A 79 12.80 7.30 -11.23
C ALA A 79 12.15 8.66 -10.89
N GLY A 80 12.59 9.32 -9.81
CA GLY A 80 12.05 10.62 -9.36
C GLY A 80 10.73 10.53 -8.58
N ILE A 81 10.36 9.35 -8.08
CA ILE A 81 9.14 9.08 -7.32
C ILE A 81 9.49 8.93 -5.84
N GLN A 82 8.79 9.64 -4.97
CA GLN A 82 8.99 9.56 -3.52
C GLN A 82 8.02 8.55 -2.89
N TYR A 83 8.39 8.02 -1.73
CA TYR A 83 7.54 7.07 -0.99
C TYR A 83 7.00 7.70 0.31
N ALA A 84 5.75 7.36 0.60
CA ALA A 84 5.01 7.80 1.78
C ALA A 84 4.54 6.62 2.64
N ALA A 85 5.09 6.53 3.84
CA ALA A 85 4.70 5.54 4.84
C ALA A 85 3.42 5.97 5.55
N TYR A 86 2.48 5.05 5.69
CA TYR A 86 1.20 5.27 6.36
C TYR A 86 1.10 4.43 7.63
N TYR A 87 0.52 5.00 8.68
CA TYR A 87 0.33 4.36 9.98
C TYR A 87 -1.02 4.70 10.59
N GLY A 88 -1.65 3.75 11.27
CA GLY A 88 -2.87 3.97 12.02
C GLY A 88 -2.61 4.51 13.43
N LEU A 89 -3.43 5.45 13.88
CA LEU A 89 -3.28 6.07 15.21
C LEU A 89 -3.83 5.20 16.37
N GLY A 90 -4.48 4.08 16.05
CA GLY A 90 -5.08 3.17 17.03
C GLY A 90 -4.95 1.67 16.74
N GLY A 91 -4.13 1.30 15.76
CA GLY A 91 -3.91 -0.09 15.36
C GLY A 91 -2.42 -0.46 15.38
N VAL A 92 -2.12 -1.72 15.07
CA VAL A 92 -0.80 -2.27 14.72
C VAL A 92 -1.06 -3.40 13.74
N GLU A 93 -0.49 -3.33 12.54
CA GLU A 93 -0.65 -4.41 11.54
C GLU A 93 0.28 -5.59 11.82
N SER A 94 1.51 -5.33 12.27
CA SER A 94 2.45 -6.40 12.62
C SER A 94 2.01 -7.16 13.88
N ALA A 95 1.81 -8.48 13.73
CA ALA A 95 1.55 -9.37 14.85
C ALA A 95 2.71 -9.38 15.87
N ALA A 96 3.96 -9.33 15.38
CA ALA A 96 5.15 -9.27 16.22
C ALA A 96 5.27 -7.94 16.96
N GLY A 97 5.00 -6.81 16.27
CA GLY A 97 4.92 -5.48 16.87
C GLY A 97 3.87 -5.43 17.98
N ALA A 98 2.67 -5.94 17.71
CA ALA A 98 1.58 -6.03 18.67
C ALA A 98 1.96 -6.91 19.88
N ALA A 99 2.59 -8.07 19.65
CA ALA A 99 3.03 -8.97 20.71
C ALA A 99 4.13 -8.34 21.60
N SER A 100 5.03 -7.55 21.01
CA SER A 100 6.14 -6.91 21.73
C SER A 100 5.67 -5.88 22.77
N MET A 101 4.64 -5.10 22.44
CA MET A 101 4.05 -4.12 23.34
C MET A 101 3.06 -4.76 24.33
N GLY A 102 2.31 -5.76 23.87
CA GLY A 102 1.22 -6.36 24.63
C GLY A 102 0.23 -5.31 25.13
N ASP A 103 -0.20 -5.44 26.38
CA ASP A 103 -1.16 -4.50 26.98
C ASP A 103 -0.53 -3.14 27.36
N ALA A 104 0.81 -3.03 27.35
CA ALA A 104 1.48 -1.77 27.66
C ALA A 104 1.18 -0.68 26.61
N GLY A 105 0.98 -1.07 25.34
CA GLY A 105 0.60 -0.17 24.26
C GLY A 105 -0.91 0.10 24.17
N LYS A 106 -1.74 -0.63 24.94
CA LYS A 106 -3.20 -0.52 24.87
C LYS A 106 -3.75 0.44 25.93
N VAL A 107 -4.84 1.10 25.58
CA VAL A 107 -5.57 1.95 26.52
C VAL A 107 -6.22 1.13 27.62
N ARG A 108 -6.34 1.73 28.80
CA ARG A 108 -7.14 1.16 29.87
C ARG A 108 -8.48 1.88 29.92
N ASN A 109 -9.55 1.15 29.62
CA ASN A 109 -10.91 1.69 29.65
C ASN A 109 -11.36 1.99 31.08
N LEU A 110 -12.42 2.79 31.21
CA LEU A 110 -13.00 3.14 32.50
C LEU A 110 -13.44 1.90 33.30
N ASP A 111 -13.95 0.87 32.63
CA ASP A 111 -14.34 -0.40 33.28
C ASP A 111 -13.14 -1.26 33.73
N GLY A 112 -11.92 -0.86 33.35
CA GLY A 112 -10.67 -1.53 33.70
C GLY A 112 -10.18 -2.54 32.66
N ASN A 113 -10.95 -2.80 31.60
CA ASN A 113 -10.54 -3.65 30.48
C ASN A 113 -9.56 -2.91 29.56
N TYR A 114 -8.76 -3.66 28.81
CA TYR A 114 -7.89 -3.08 27.77
C TYR A 114 -8.66 -2.85 26.46
N GLY A 115 -8.47 -1.68 25.87
CA GLY A 115 -8.98 -1.31 24.55
C GLY A 115 -7.94 -1.50 23.44
N GLY A 116 -8.04 -0.68 22.38
CA GLY A 116 -7.06 -0.64 21.29
C GLY A 116 -5.75 0.06 21.66
N TYR A 117 -4.82 0.12 20.71
CA TYR A 117 -3.58 0.88 20.86
C TYR A 117 -3.84 2.37 20.82
N ASN A 118 -2.99 3.17 21.48
CA ASN A 118 -3.18 4.62 21.47
C ASN A 118 -1.91 5.39 21.87
N PHE A 119 -1.73 6.56 21.26
CA PHE A 119 -0.58 7.44 21.50
C PHE A 119 -0.46 7.93 22.96
N THR A 120 -1.51 7.81 23.77
CA THR A 120 -1.42 8.09 25.21
C THR A 120 -0.47 7.13 25.95
N ARG A 121 -0.23 5.93 25.40
CA ARG A 121 0.65 4.91 25.98
C ARG A 121 2.08 5.06 25.44
N SER A 122 3.07 5.23 26.31
CA SER A 122 4.48 5.37 25.92
C SER A 122 4.98 4.24 25.00
N ALA A 123 4.66 2.99 25.32
CA ALA A 123 5.06 1.84 24.50
C ALA A 123 4.57 1.94 23.05
N PHE A 124 3.37 2.47 22.81
CA PHE A 124 2.84 2.66 21.46
C PHE A 124 3.45 3.88 20.76
N ARG A 125 3.75 4.97 21.49
CA ARG A 125 4.51 6.10 20.92
C ARG A 125 5.90 5.66 20.46
N ASP A 126 6.61 4.90 21.30
CA ASP A 126 7.94 4.37 20.98
C ASP A 126 7.89 3.48 19.74
N TYR A 127 6.88 2.61 19.63
CA TYR A 127 6.64 1.80 18.43
C TYR A 127 6.44 2.67 17.19
N LEU A 128 5.53 3.65 17.20
CA LEU A 128 5.29 4.53 16.04
C LEU A 128 6.54 5.33 15.62
N ILE A 129 7.34 5.77 16.59
CA ILE A 129 8.61 6.47 16.32
C ILE A 129 9.63 5.52 15.69
N ASN A 130 9.76 4.29 16.22
CA ASN A 130 10.71 3.32 15.68
C ASN A 130 10.29 2.82 14.30
N ALA A 131 9.00 2.54 14.09
CA ALA A 131 8.45 2.23 12.79
C ALA A 131 8.74 3.34 11.76
N GLY A 132 8.55 4.61 12.16
CA GLY A 132 8.92 5.76 11.33
C GLY A 132 10.41 5.83 11.01
N LYS A 133 11.30 5.52 11.96
CA LYS A 133 12.74 5.43 11.69
C LYS A 133 13.09 4.29 10.73
N THR A 134 12.46 3.12 10.89
CA THR A 134 12.62 2.01 9.94
C THR A 134 12.22 2.46 8.54
N ALA A 135 11.07 3.13 8.37
CA ALA A 135 10.67 3.64 7.06
C ALA A 135 11.66 4.69 6.50
N VAL A 136 12.28 5.54 7.34
CA VAL A 136 13.40 6.40 6.92
C VAL A 136 14.58 5.57 6.40
N ASP A 137 14.95 4.50 7.10
CA ASP A 137 16.06 3.61 6.69
C ASP A 137 15.80 2.98 5.31
N LEU A 138 14.54 2.68 4.99
CA LEU A 138 14.12 2.15 3.69
C LEU A 138 13.95 3.23 2.59
N GLY A 139 14.06 4.52 2.95
CA GLY A 139 14.04 5.63 2.00
C GLY A 139 12.73 6.42 1.90
N ALA A 140 11.80 6.26 2.84
CA ALA A 140 10.56 7.05 2.89
C ALA A 140 10.84 8.56 3.07
N THR A 141 10.12 9.39 2.32
CA THR A 141 10.21 10.86 2.41
C THR A 141 8.98 11.47 3.09
N TYR A 142 7.84 10.76 3.04
CA TYR A 142 6.57 11.22 3.59
C TYR A 142 6.05 10.26 4.66
N PHE A 143 5.37 10.82 5.66
CA PHE A 143 4.79 10.09 6.79
C PHE A 143 3.36 10.55 7.01
N LEU A 144 2.42 9.62 7.00
CA LEU A 144 1.00 9.88 7.16
C LEU A 144 0.44 9.10 8.34
N LEU A 145 -0.37 9.77 9.15
CA LEU A 145 -1.18 9.12 10.18
C LEU A 145 -2.65 9.09 9.81
N ASP A 146 -3.35 8.01 10.14
CA ASP A 146 -4.81 7.86 10.00
C ASP A 146 -5.63 8.89 10.82
N GLY A 147 -5.00 9.62 11.73
CA GLY A 147 -5.69 10.64 12.51
C GLY A 147 -4.83 11.87 12.76
N ALA A 148 -5.36 13.04 12.42
CA ALA A 148 -4.80 14.34 12.81
C ALA A 148 -5.48 14.98 14.03
N ALA A 149 -6.68 14.50 14.39
CA ALA A 149 -7.46 15.01 15.51
C ALA A 149 -8.39 13.90 16.08
N PRO A 150 -7.85 12.87 16.73
CA PRO A 150 -8.64 11.79 17.34
C PRO A 150 -9.66 12.29 18.38
N GLY A 151 -10.68 11.46 18.65
CA GLY A 151 -11.66 11.71 19.69
C GLY A 151 -11.03 11.62 21.10
N LEU A 152 -11.09 12.71 21.88
CA LEU A 152 -10.35 12.82 23.15
C LEU A 152 -11.14 12.44 24.42
N LYS A 153 -12.46 12.25 24.33
CA LYS A 153 -13.34 12.19 25.51
C LYS A 153 -13.01 11.02 26.46
N ALA A 154 -12.67 9.85 25.92
CA ALA A 154 -12.41 8.66 26.73
C ALA A 154 -11.22 7.87 26.15
N LEU A 155 -10.07 8.54 26.02
CA LEU A 155 -8.88 7.94 25.42
C LEU A 155 -8.29 6.82 26.28
N SER A 156 -7.92 7.12 27.53
CA SER A 156 -7.37 6.12 28.45
C SER A 156 -7.44 6.57 29.91
N PHE A 157 -7.55 5.61 30.84
CA PHE A 157 -7.56 5.78 32.29
C PHE A 157 -6.48 4.92 32.96
N ASP A 158 -5.35 4.78 32.29
CA ASP A 158 -4.16 4.08 32.79
C ASP A 158 -3.31 4.95 33.75
N ASP A 159 -2.31 4.32 34.35
CA ASP A 159 -1.49 4.97 35.38
C ASP A 159 -0.59 6.10 34.83
N GLU A 160 -0.16 6.05 33.55
CA GLU A 160 0.61 7.13 32.92
C GLU A 160 -0.26 8.37 32.79
N ILE A 161 -1.46 8.23 32.23
CA ILE A 161 -2.36 9.37 32.00
C ILE A 161 -2.93 9.92 33.30
N LEU A 162 -3.21 9.06 34.29
CA LEU A 162 -3.61 9.52 35.62
C LEU A 162 -2.46 10.26 36.32
N ALA A 163 -1.20 9.87 36.12
CA ALA A 163 -0.05 10.60 36.64
C ALA A 163 0.12 11.96 35.95
N GLU A 164 0.04 12.00 34.62
CA GLU A 164 0.09 13.25 33.86
C GLU A 164 -1.04 14.20 34.27
N PHE A 165 -2.25 13.70 34.50
CA PHE A 165 -3.34 14.56 34.95
C PHE A 165 -3.12 15.12 36.35
N ARG A 166 -2.55 14.35 37.28
CA ARG A 166 -2.14 14.89 38.59
C ARG A 166 -1.10 15.99 38.45
N TYR A 167 -0.12 15.82 37.56
CA TYR A 167 0.88 16.84 37.26
C TYR A 167 0.25 18.10 36.68
N TYR A 168 -0.65 17.95 35.71
CA TYR A 168 -1.40 19.06 35.12
C TYR A 168 -2.20 19.84 36.18
N LEU A 169 -2.90 19.13 37.07
CA LEU A 169 -3.67 19.75 38.17
C LEU A 169 -2.76 20.54 39.11
N GLN A 170 -1.60 19.98 39.50
CA GLN A 170 -0.61 20.68 40.34
C GLN A 170 -0.02 21.92 39.67
N ALA A 171 0.15 21.89 38.35
CA ALA A 171 0.75 22.99 37.61
C ALA A 171 -0.22 24.16 37.36
N ASN A 172 -1.52 23.88 37.25
CA ASN A 172 -2.51 24.86 36.78
C ASN A 172 -3.49 25.34 37.86
N PHE A 173 -3.57 24.66 39.01
CA PHE A 173 -4.50 25.01 40.07
C PHE A 173 -3.77 25.12 41.42
N ASN A 174 -4.19 26.08 42.24
CA ASN A 174 -3.75 26.14 43.63
C ASN A 174 -4.64 25.27 44.55
N ASP A 175 -4.18 25.03 45.77
CA ASP A 175 -4.87 24.15 46.73
C ASP A 175 -6.36 24.50 46.94
N LEU A 176 -6.73 25.79 46.96
CA LEU A 176 -8.12 26.21 47.14
C LEU A 176 -8.98 25.93 45.91
N GLU A 177 -8.42 26.08 44.71
CA GLU A 177 -9.12 25.77 43.46
C GLU A 177 -9.29 24.26 43.30
N LEU A 178 -8.26 23.48 43.65
CA LEU A 178 -8.32 22.01 43.65
C LEU A 178 -9.42 21.50 44.59
N GLU A 179 -9.48 22.02 45.83
CA GLU A 179 -10.54 21.66 46.78
C GLU A 179 -11.93 22.04 46.24
N ALA A 180 -12.06 23.20 45.59
CA ALA A 180 -13.32 23.67 45.00
C ALA A 180 -13.83 22.81 43.84
N ILE A 181 -12.94 22.16 43.09
CA ILE A 181 -13.29 21.27 41.98
C ILE A 181 -13.35 19.78 42.39
N GLY A 182 -13.29 19.49 43.70
CA GLY A 182 -13.45 18.14 44.25
C GLY A 182 -12.16 17.33 44.39
N VAL A 183 -10.99 17.97 44.29
CA VAL A 183 -9.66 17.33 44.43
C VAL A 183 -9.03 17.72 45.78
N THR A 184 -9.18 16.85 46.78
CA THR A 184 -8.70 17.13 48.15
C THR A 184 -7.22 16.81 48.37
N ASP A 185 -6.68 15.82 47.66
CA ASP A 185 -5.25 15.50 47.64
C ASP A 185 -4.84 15.11 46.22
N VAL A 186 -4.26 16.07 45.52
CA VAL A 186 -3.82 15.89 44.13
C VAL A 186 -2.73 14.84 43.98
N ALA A 187 -1.94 14.53 45.01
CA ALA A 187 -0.87 13.52 44.90
C ALA A 187 -1.41 12.09 44.81
N THR A 188 -2.60 11.85 45.35
CA THR A 188 -3.26 10.54 45.38
C THR A 188 -4.53 10.50 44.53
N PHE A 189 -4.91 11.62 43.92
CA PHE A 189 -6.13 11.74 43.13
C PHE A 189 -6.14 10.77 41.93
N ASN A 190 -7.23 10.01 41.84
CA ASN A 190 -7.49 9.08 40.75
C ASN A 190 -8.80 9.47 40.04
N TYR A 191 -8.66 10.08 38.87
CA TYR A 191 -9.82 10.57 38.11
C TYR A 191 -10.74 9.44 37.63
N ARG A 192 -10.19 8.25 37.35
CA ARG A 192 -10.99 7.06 37.00
C ARG A 192 -11.92 6.68 38.14
N ASP A 193 -11.38 6.58 39.35
CA ASP A 193 -12.15 6.19 40.53
C ASP A 193 -13.18 7.27 40.89
N TYR A 194 -12.82 8.55 40.70
CA TYR A 194 -13.77 9.66 40.82
C TYR A 194 -14.96 9.51 39.87
N LEU A 195 -14.73 9.30 38.56
CA LEU A 195 -15.82 9.14 37.58
C LEU A 195 -16.77 7.98 37.90
N VAL A 196 -16.25 6.87 38.43
CA VAL A 196 -17.06 5.70 38.83
C VAL A 196 -17.84 5.95 40.12
N SER A 197 -17.37 6.86 40.99
CA SER A 197 -18.03 7.20 42.24
C SER A 197 -19.36 7.93 42.05
N SER A 198 -20.15 7.99 43.12
CA SER A 198 -21.40 8.77 43.15
C SER A 198 -21.17 10.26 42.88
N GLU A 199 -20.06 10.79 43.39
CA GLU A 199 -19.66 12.18 43.29
C GLU A 199 -19.25 12.55 41.86
N GLY A 200 -18.56 11.66 41.15
CA GLY A 200 -18.13 11.88 39.77
C GLY A 200 -19.11 11.44 38.69
N GLY A 201 -20.28 10.89 39.06
CA GLY A 201 -21.40 10.68 38.14
C GLY A 201 -21.82 9.23 37.87
N ASN A 202 -21.21 8.24 38.54
CA ASN A 202 -21.48 6.80 38.36
C ASN A 202 -21.28 6.29 36.91
N TYR A 203 -20.23 6.76 36.23
CA TYR A 203 -19.88 6.27 34.91
C TYR A 203 -19.41 4.81 34.95
N THR A 204 -19.81 4.01 33.97
CA THR A 204 -19.59 2.55 33.99
C THR A 204 -18.53 2.08 33.00
N ASN A 205 -18.43 2.74 31.84
CA ASN A 205 -17.48 2.44 30.77
C ASN A 205 -17.22 3.69 29.90
N ASN A 206 -16.35 3.60 28.89
CA ASN A 206 -16.04 4.73 28.01
C ASN A 206 -17.29 5.23 27.25
N ASP A 207 -18.17 4.33 26.80
CA ASP A 207 -19.41 4.72 26.11
C ASP A 207 -20.31 5.58 26.99
N SER A 208 -20.38 5.31 28.30
CA SER A 208 -21.16 6.12 29.23
C SER A 208 -20.66 7.57 29.33
N ILE A 209 -19.35 7.80 29.15
CA ILE A 209 -18.75 9.14 29.08
C ILE A 209 -19.01 9.77 27.72
N ILE A 210 -18.81 9.02 26.63
CA ILE A 210 -18.98 9.51 25.26
C ILE A 210 -20.42 9.96 25.01
N ASN A 211 -21.39 9.18 25.49
CA ASN A 211 -22.82 9.43 25.34
C ASN A 211 -23.36 10.50 26.30
N ASN A 212 -22.70 10.71 27.44
CA ASN A 212 -23.11 11.69 28.43
C ASN A 212 -21.88 12.32 29.11
N ASN A 213 -21.31 13.35 28.49
CA ASN A 213 -20.08 13.97 28.99
C ASN A 213 -20.20 14.41 30.46
N PRO A 214 -19.14 14.23 31.27
CA PRO A 214 -19.01 14.92 32.54
C PRO A 214 -19.11 16.44 32.38
N SER A 215 -19.38 17.14 33.48
CA SER A 215 -19.54 18.61 33.47
C SER A 215 -18.69 19.26 34.56
N GLY A 216 -18.41 20.55 34.41
CA GLY A 216 -17.66 21.36 35.37
C GLY A 216 -16.15 21.39 35.11
N THR A 217 -15.47 22.22 35.90
CA THR A 217 -14.07 22.62 35.71
C THR A 217 -13.08 21.44 35.72
N LEU A 218 -13.33 20.40 36.51
CA LEU A 218 -12.43 19.24 36.55
C LEU A 218 -12.44 18.46 35.22
N TRP A 219 -13.60 18.37 34.56
CA TRP A 219 -13.70 17.75 33.24
C TRP A 219 -13.07 18.62 32.16
N GLU A 220 -13.23 19.94 32.24
CA GLU A 220 -12.55 20.89 31.34
C GLU A 220 -11.02 20.81 31.48
N ALA A 221 -10.53 20.68 32.72
CA ALA A 221 -9.12 20.43 33.01
C ALA A 221 -8.63 19.11 32.41
N TRP A 222 -9.42 18.04 32.51
CA TRP A 222 -9.11 16.75 31.88
C TRP A 222 -9.00 16.88 30.36
N LEU A 223 -10.00 17.49 29.70
CA LEU A 223 -9.98 17.68 28.25
C LEU A 223 -8.80 18.55 27.79
N SER A 224 -8.41 19.55 28.59
CA SER A 224 -7.27 20.41 28.29
C SER A 224 -5.95 19.65 28.40
N ASN A 225 -5.73 18.91 29.49
CA ASN A 225 -4.58 18.01 29.65
C ASN A 225 -4.45 17.02 28.48
N ILE A 226 -5.56 16.38 28.10
CA ILE A 226 -5.55 15.40 27.01
C ILE A 226 -5.23 16.05 25.65
N ARG A 227 -5.64 17.29 25.40
CA ARG A 227 -5.24 18.05 24.20
C ARG A 227 -3.75 18.39 24.20
N ASP A 228 -3.20 18.75 25.36
CA ASP A 228 -1.77 19.01 25.49
C ASP A 228 -0.95 17.74 25.21
N LEU A 229 -1.40 16.60 25.72
CA LEU A 229 -0.79 15.29 25.45
C LEU A 229 -0.86 14.89 23.96
N GLU A 230 -2.00 15.11 23.30
CA GLU A 230 -2.13 14.90 21.85
C GLU A 230 -1.14 15.74 21.05
N ARG A 231 -1.04 17.04 21.38
CA ARG A 231 -0.10 17.96 20.72
C ARG A 231 1.35 17.59 20.99
N ALA A 232 1.67 17.22 22.21
CA ALA A 232 3.01 16.77 22.60
C ALA A 232 3.41 15.50 21.84
N PHE A 233 2.48 14.55 21.67
CA PHE A 233 2.72 13.36 20.86
C PHE A 233 3.07 13.70 19.41
N PHE A 234 2.26 14.53 18.72
CA PHE A 234 2.57 14.88 17.32
C PHE A 234 3.90 15.64 17.20
N GLU A 235 4.24 16.51 18.15
CA GLU A 235 5.55 17.16 18.20
C GLU A 235 6.68 16.13 18.39
N GLU A 236 6.54 15.22 19.35
CA GLU A 236 7.53 14.17 19.63
C GLU A 236 7.74 13.25 18.43
N TRP A 237 6.65 12.75 17.84
CA TRP A 237 6.68 11.85 16.69
C TRP A 237 7.34 12.52 15.48
N THR A 238 6.89 13.71 15.09
CA THR A 238 7.44 14.42 13.92
C THR A 238 8.89 14.83 14.15
N SER A 239 9.23 15.41 15.30
CA SER A 239 10.59 15.87 15.58
C SER A 239 11.59 14.72 15.71
N SER A 240 11.20 13.59 16.32
CA SER A 240 12.06 12.42 16.46
C SER A 240 12.45 11.82 15.11
N ILE A 241 11.47 11.64 14.22
CA ILE A 241 11.70 11.09 12.89
C ILE A 241 12.48 12.08 12.01
N ARG A 242 12.15 13.39 12.06
CA ARG A 242 12.94 14.43 11.34
C ARG A 242 14.39 14.45 11.79
N ASN A 243 14.63 14.43 13.09
CA ASN A 243 15.99 14.46 13.63
C ASN A 243 16.77 13.21 13.19
N TYR A 244 16.14 12.03 13.22
CA TYR A 244 16.75 10.80 12.76
C TYR A 244 17.10 10.87 11.26
N ALA A 245 16.12 11.20 10.40
CA ALA A 245 16.32 11.37 8.96
C ALA A 245 17.44 12.38 8.63
N LYS A 246 17.49 13.48 9.38
CA LYS A 246 18.51 14.50 9.19
C LYS A 246 19.91 14.04 9.63
N ASN A 247 20.01 13.34 10.76
CA ASN A 247 21.29 12.94 11.34
C ASN A 247 21.91 11.75 10.61
N GLU A 248 21.10 10.75 10.26
CA GLU A 248 21.59 9.51 9.64
C GLU A 248 21.74 9.65 8.11
N TYR A 249 20.82 10.36 7.46
CA TYR A 249 20.74 10.43 5.99
C TYR A 249 20.86 11.83 5.40
N SER A 250 20.94 12.88 6.22
CA SER A 250 20.91 14.28 5.76
C SER A 250 19.68 14.66 4.93
N THR A 251 18.60 13.88 5.00
CA THR A 251 17.38 14.06 4.21
C THR A 251 16.33 14.87 4.96
N THR A 252 15.43 15.51 4.21
CA THR A 252 14.22 16.14 4.72
C THR A 252 13.05 15.18 4.57
N VAL A 253 12.18 15.12 5.57
CA VAL A 253 10.96 14.30 5.55
C VAL A 253 9.75 15.16 5.92
N TYR A 254 8.58 14.79 5.40
CA TYR A 254 7.33 15.55 5.52
C TYR A 254 6.21 14.73 6.17
N PHE A 255 5.31 15.41 6.88
CA PHE A 255 4.29 14.78 7.70
C PHE A 255 2.90 15.30 7.36
N GLY A 256 1.95 14.36 7.30
CA GLY A 256 0.53 14.61 7.18
C GLY A 256 -0.25 13.76 8.18
N GLY A 257 -1.52 14.11 8.38
CA GLY A 257 -2.45 13.30 9.15
C GLY A 257 -3.84 13.44 8.57
N ASN A 258 -4.56 12.33 8.48
CA ASN A 258 -5.91 12.24 7.95
C ASN A 258 -6.87 13.07 8.81
N ARG A 259 -7.59 13.96 8.15
CA ARG A 259 -8.55 14.89 8.72
C ARG A 259 -9.94 14.55 8.21
N TYR A 260 -10.94 15.06 8.91
CA TYR A 260 -12.32 15.05 8.47
C TYR A 260 -12.84 16.50 8.41
N GLU A 261 -14.15 16.69 8.27
CA GLU A 261 -14.76 18.04 8.15
C GLU A 261 -15.39 18.58 9.44
N GLY A 262 -15.16 17.93 10.59
CA GLY A 262 -15.80 18.25 11.88
C GLY A 262 -15.05 19.27 12.73
N ALA A 263 -15.43 19.35 14.01
CA ALA A 263 -14.70 20.14 15.00
C ALA A 263 -13.24 19.69 15.16
N ARG A 264 -12.35 20.62 15.50
CA ARG A 264 -10.93 20.39 15.84
C ARG A 264 -10.00 20.00 14.69
N GLN A 265 -10.49 20.01 13.45
CA GLN A 265 -9.73 19.52 12.29
C GLN A 265 -8.51 20.38 11.96
N TRP A 266 -8.38 21.54 12.59
CA TRP A 266 -7.25 22.47 12.47
C TRP A 266 -6.40 22.54 13.75
N ASP A 267 -6.75 21.81 14.82
CA ASP A 267 -6.07 21.90 16.13
C ASP A 267 -4.58 21.59 16.02
N ASN A 268 -4.21 20.64 15.17
CA ASN A 268 -2.84 20.13 15.03
C ASN A 268 -2.19 20.49 13.69
N ILE A 269 -2.81 21.31 12.84
CA ILE A 269 -2.27 21.60 11.50
C ILE A 269 -0.88 22.22 11.55
N ASP A 270 -0.52 22.94 12.61
CA ASP A 270 0.82 23.50 12.81
C ASP A 270 1.91 22.45 13.01
N LYS A 271 1.56 21.21 13.33
CA LYS A 271 2.49 20.08 13.54
C LYS A 271 2.83 19.29 12.27
N PHE A 272 2.08 19.51 11.19
CA PHE A 272 2.23 18.79 9.92
C PHE A 272 2.75 19.72 8.83
N ASP A 273 3.25 19.19 7.71
CA ASP A 273 3.68 20.00 6.56
C ASP A 273 2.54 20.21 5.55
N PHE A 274 1.59 19.28 5.49
CA PHE A 274 0.41 19.36 4.62
C PHE A 274 -0.83 18.81 5.34
N GLY A 275 -2.01 19.12 4.79
CA GLY A 275 -3.26 18.51 5.21
C GLY A 275 -3.65 17.40 4.25
N ILE A 276 -4.31 16.37 4.75
CA ILE A 276 -4.86 15.29 3.95
C ILE A 276 -6.17 14.82 4.58
N ALA A 277 -7.15 14.44 3.78
CA ALA A 277 -8.38 13.83 4.28
C ALA A 277 -8.98 12.81 3.33
N GLU A 278 -9.50 11.75 3.93
CA GLU A 278 -10.54 10.90 3.39
C GLU A 278 -11.92 11.36 3.87
N THR A 279 -12.79 11.68 2.92
CA THR A 279 -14.18 12.10 3.11
C THR A 279 -15.08 11.24 2.23
N PHE A 280 -16.05 10.55 2.83
CA PHE A 280 -17.05 9.77 2.10
C PHE A 280 -18.00 10.70 1.32
N LEU A 281 -17.68 10.96 0.05
CA LEU A 281 -18.31 11.97 -0.80
C LEU A 281 -19.81 11.75 -1.04
N ASP A 282 -20.29 10.50 -1.08
CA ASP A 282 -21.70 10.14 -1.25
C ASP A 282 -22.56 10.50 -0.04
N SER A 283 -22.08 10.23 1.17
CA SER A 283 -22.75 10.60 2.42
C SER A 283 -22.81 12.13 2.58
N ARG A 284 -22.04 12.87 1.79
CA ARG A 284 -22.01 14.32 1.70
C ARG A 284 -22.88 14.89 0.58
N GLY A 285 -23.40 14.05 -0.30
CA GLY A 285 -24.17 14.53 -1.45
C GLY A 285 -23.31 15.26 -2.48
N TYR A 286 -22.05 14.88 -2.65
CA TYR A 286 -21.26 15.34 -3.79
C TYR A 286 -21.95 14.92 -5.11
N PRO A 287 -21.99 15.76 -6.16
CA PRO A 287 -21.31 17.06 -6.32
C PRO A 287 -22.07 18.26 -5.75
N TYR A 288 -23.20 18.11 -5.07
CA TYR A 288 -23.96 19.26 -4.58
C TYR A 288 -23.27 19.99 -3.42
N HIS A 289 -22.56 19.26 -2.56
CA HIS A 289 -21.71 19.82 -1.50
C HIS A 289 -20.25 19.49 -1.78
N ASN A 290 -19.44 20.49 -2.12
CA ASN A 290 -18.05 20.30 -2.53
C ASN A 290 -17.03 20.54 -1.40
N LEU A 291 -15.77 20.15 -1.67
CA LEU A 291 -14.66 20.23 -0.72
C LEU A 291 -13.86 21.54 -0.80
N GLU A 292 -14.31 22.53 -1.58
CA GLU A 292 -13.58 23.79 -1.79
C GLU A 292 -13.21 24.49 -0.47
N HIS A 293 -14.11 24.43 0.49
CA HIS A 293 -13.92 25.02 1.81
C HIS A 293 -12.71 24.45 2.56
N ILE A 294 -12.39 23.17 2.37
CA ILE A 294 -11.22 22.53 2.98
C ILE A 294 -9.94 23.03 2.32
N TYR A 295 -9.93 23.08 0.98
CA TYR A 295 -8.79 23.52 0.19
C TYR A 295 -8.41 24.97 0.51
N LYS A 296 -9.40 25.85 0.68
CA LYS A 296 -9.17 27.27 1.02
C LYS A 296 -8.83 27.49 2.49
N ASN A 297 -9.42 26.72 3.42
CA ASN A 297 -9.07 26.82 4.85
C ASN A 297 -7.58 26.56 5.08
N ILE A 298 -7.01 25.52 4.45
CA ILE A 298 -5.62 25.14 4.71
C ILE A 298 -4.60 26.18 4.19
N ARG A 299 -4.96 26.96 3.16
CA ARG A 299 -4.08 27.99 2.60
C ARG A 299 -3.72 29.07 3.61
N ASN A 300 -4.59 29.31 4.60
CA ASN A 300 -4.33 30.25 5.70
C ASN A 300 -3.15 29.83 6.58
N PHE A 301 -2.72 28.56 6.49
CA PHE A 301 -1.54 28.04 7.18
C PHE A 301 -0.32 27.91 6.25
N ASN A 302 -0.37 28.47 5.03
CA ASN A 302 0.62 28.32 3.97
C ASN A 302 0.90 26.86 3.60
N LYS A 303 -0.17 26.05 3.52
CA LYS A 303 -0.09 24.61 3.24
C LYS A 303 -1.08 24.20 2.17
N ARG A 304 -0.83 23.07 1.53
CA ARG A 304 -1.78 22.41 0.62
C ARG A 304 -2.56 21.29 1.27
N PHE A 305 -3.68 20.99 0.63
CA PHE A 305 -4.52 19.87 0.98
C PHE A 305 -4.41 18.77 -0.05
N TRP A 306 -4.07 17.57 0.40
CA TRP A 306 -4.03 16.35 -0.39
C TRP A 306 -5.42 15.71 -0.28
N SER A 307 -6.17 15.67 -1.38
CA SER A 307 -7.53 15.14 -1.37
C SER A 307 -7.48 13.61 -1.54
N TRP A 308 -7.61 12.87 -0.45
CA TRP A 308 -7.64 11.41 -0.45
C TRP A 308 -9.08 10.92 -0.73
N ASN A 309 -9.67 11.38 -1.83
CA ASN A 309 -11.12 11.28 -2.10
C ASN A 309 -11.41 10.84 -3.54
N PHE A 310 -12.45 10.01 -3.71
CA PHE A 310 -12.85 9.51 -5.02
C PHE A 310 -14.38 9.47 -5.18
N PRO A 311 -14.95 10.20 -6.15
CA PRO A 311 -16.40 10.33 -6.27
C PRO A 311 -17.13 9.06 -6.75
N ALA A 312 -16.42 8.00 -7.16
CA ALA A 312 -17.01 6.74 -7.63
C ALA A 312 -16.85 5.56 -6.66
N ASN A 313 -16.19 5.73 -5.49
CA ASN A 313 -15.68 4.61 -4.67
C ASN A 313 -16.24 4.49 -3.24
N THR A 314 -17.30 5.20 -2.86
CA THR A 314 -17.65 5.35 -1.43
C THR A 314 -18.71 4.37 -0.90
N GLY A 315 -19.16 3.41 -1.72
CA GLY A 315 -20.26 2.51 -1.37
C GLY A 315 -20.03 1.69 -0.10
N ILE A 316 -19.04 0.79 -0.07
CA ILE A 316 -18.83 -0.18 1.01
C ILE A 316 -17.44 -0.79 0.88
N PHE A 317 -16.57 -0.58 1.86
CA PHE A 317 -15.35 -1.38 1.99
C PHE A 317 -15.48 -2.56 2.96
N ASN A 318 -16.68 -2.87 3.49
CA ASN A 318 -16.85 -3.98 4.45
C ASN A 318 -18.26 -4.63 4.53
N GLY A 319 -18.90 -4.94 3.40
CA GLY A 319 -19.96 -5.97 3.33
C GLY A 319 -21.46 -5.57 3.16
N SER A 320 -21.82 -4.38 2.67
CA SER A 320 -23.17 -4.10 2.15
C SER A 320 -23.22 -4.14 0.60
N ASN A 321 -24.38 -4.52 0.05
CA ASN A 321 -24.65 -4.68 -1.39
C ASN A 321 -25.35 -3.43 -1.96
N ASP A 322 -24.64 -2.48 -2.59
CA ASP A 322 -25.20 -1.65 -3.68
C ASP A 322 -24.20 -0.64 -4.30
N PRO A 323 -24.40 -0.18 -5.55
CA PRO A 323 -24.27 -0.92 -6.82
C PRO A 323 -23.14 -0.40 -7.73
N TRP A 324 -22.35 0.61 -7.31
CA TRP A 324 -21.29 1.25 -8.10
C TRP A 324 -19.87 0.80 -7.71
N GLY A 325 -19.78 -0.39 -7.11
CA GLY A 325 -18.54 -1.00 -6.65
C GLY A 325 -17.69 -1.61 -7.77
N LYS A 326 -16.49 -1.04 -7.90
CA LYS A 326 -15.15 -1.52 -8.36
C LYS A 326 -14.49 -0.26 -8.94
N TYR A 327 -13.30 0.11 -8.46
CA TYR A 327 -12.65 1.38 -8.77
C TYR A 327 -12.70 1.69 -10.27
N LYS A 328 -13.47 2.72 -10.63
CA LYS A 328 -13.72 3.10 -12.02
C LYS A 328 -13.79 4.62 -12.17
N ILE A 329 -13.15 5.12 -13.21
CA ILE A 329 -13.14 6.54 -13.55
C ILE A 329 -14.45 6.89 -14.28
N THR A 330 -15.12 7.94 -13.83
CA THR A 330 -16.38 8.44 -14.40
C THR A 330 -16.24 9.89 -14.90
N GLU A 331 -17.28 10.43 -15.55
CA GLU A 331 -17.32 11.87 -15.84
C GLU A 331 -17.22 12.71 -14.56
N LEU A 332 -17.81 12.21 -13.46
CA LEU A 332 -17.72 12.85 -12.15
C LEU A 332 -16.28 12.87 -11.59
N SER A 333 -15.46 11.86 -11.88
CA SER A 333 -14.02 11.87 -11.55
C SER A 333 -13.27 13.03 -12.23
N LYS A 334 -13.60 13.35 -13.48
CA LYS A 334 -12.99 14.46 -14.22
C LYS A 334 -13.36 15.82 -13.61
N VAL A 335 -14.64 16.00 -13.27
CA VAL A 335 -15.13 17.21 -12.59
C VAL A 335 -14.44 17.38 -11.24
N PHE A 336 -14.32 16.30 -10.46
CA PHE A 336 -13.68 16.35 -9.13
C PHE A 336 -12.19 16.69 -9.22
N MET A 337 -11.45 16.08 -10.16
CA MET A 337 -10.04 16.42 -10.40
C MET A 337 -9.88 17.90 -10.76
N ALA A 338 -10.68 18.40 -11.72
CA ALA A 338 -10.64 19.80 -12.14
C ALA A 338 -10.97 20.74 -10.97
N GLU A 339 -12.01 20.45 -10.18
CA GLU A 339 -12.42 21.24 -9.02
C GLU A 339 -11.34 21.26 -7.92
N ALA A 340 -10.75 20.10 -7.59
CA ALA A 340 -9.72 20.00 -6.56
C ALA A 340 -8.49 20.83 -6.91
N ILE A 341 -7.97 20.69 -8.14
CA ILE A 341 -6.77 21.41 -8.58
C ILE A 341 -7.08 22.91 -8.79
N ALA A 342 -8.24 23.25 -9.36
CA ALA A 342 -8.65 24.63 -9.58
C ALA A 342 -8.89 25.41 -8.27
N ALA A 343 -9.22 24.73 -7.17
CA ALA A 343 -9.31 25.32 -5.84
C ALA A 343 -7.95 25.34 -5.09
N GLY A 344 -6.91 24.74 -5.67
CA GLY A 344 -5.55 24.71 -5.13
C GLY A 344 -5.24 23.54 -4.18
N GLY A 345 -6.05 22.47 -4.21
CA GLY A 345 -5.73 21.18 -3.59
C GLY A 345 -4.98 20.25 -4.55
N LEU A 346 -4.52 19.11 -4.04
CA LEU A 346 -3.96 18.02 -4.84
C LEU A 346 -4.99 16.92 -5.02
N TYR A 347 -5.00 16.36 -6.22
CA TYR A 347 -5.84 15.24 -6.58
C TYR A 347 -5.06 13.93 -6.43
N GLN A 348 -5.62 12.98 -5.68
CA GLN A 348 -5.12 11.61 -5.67
C GLN A 348 -5.57 10.88 -6.93
N SER A 349 -4.68 10.07 -7.49
CA SER A 349 -5.07 9.15 -8.55
C SER A 349 -6.11 8.11 -8.07
N PRO A 350 -7.22 7.91 -8.80
CA PRO A 350 -8.42 7.20 -8.32
C PRO A 350 -8.43 5.69 -8.46
N ILE A 351 -7.26 5.06 -8.60
CA ILE A 351 -7.13 3.62 -8.82
C ILE A 351 -6.34 2.99 -7.67
N ASP A 352 -6.93 1.99 -7.02
CA ASP A 352 -6.20 1.12 -6.11
C ASP A 352 -5.33 0.12 -6.89
N TRP A 353 -4.28 -0.39 -6.24
CA TRP A 353 -3.37 -1.32 -6.87
C TRP A 353 -4.11 -2.56 -7.41
N VAL A 354 -5.12 -3.06 -6.69
CA VAL A 354 -5.94 -4.20 -7.12
C VAL A 354 -6.63 -3.88 -8.47
N SER A 355 -7.43 -2.83 -8.56
CA SER A 355 -8.17 -2.54 -9.79
C SER A 355 -7.27 -2.12 -10.96
N TYR A 356 -6.10 -1.53 -10.69
CA TYR A 356 -5.10 -1.29 -11.73
C TYR A 356 -4.72 -2.59 -12.45
N TYR A 357 -4.42 -3.64 -11.68
CA TYR A 357 -4.01 -4.93 -12.23
C TYR A 357 -5.18 -5.85 -12.62
N HIS A 358 -6.37 -5.71 -12.03
CA HIS A 358 -7.47 -6.67 -12.19
C HIS A 358 -8.46 -6.38 -13.34
N VAL A 359 -8.53 -5.14 -13.85
CA VAL A 359 -9.64 -4.74 -14.76
C VAL A 359 -9.25 -3.88 -15.96
N ASP A 360 -7.95 -3.70 -16.25
CA ASP A 360 -7.46 -2.84 -17.37
C ASP A 360 -8.09 -1.42 -17.35
N ASN A 361 -8.47 -0.93 -16.16
CA ASN A 361 -9.08 0.38 -15.97
C ASN A 361 -8.01 1.49 -16.01
N ARG A 362 -7.17 1.54 -17.05
CA ARG A 362 -6.11 2.55 -17.20
C ARG A 362 -6.70 3.97 -17.13
N LEU A 363 -5.96 4.95 -16.60
CA LEU A 363 -6.39 6.34 -16.48
C LEU A 363 -6.49 7.12 -17.81
N THR A 364 -6.65 6.46 -18.97
CA THR A 364 -6.65 7.10 -20.29
C THR A 364 -7.64 8.27 -20.38
N SER A 365 -8.78 8.20 -19.68
CA SER A 365 -9.78 9.28 -19.64
C SER A 365 -9.38 10.50 -18.79
N LEU A 366 -8.41 10.36 -17.87
CA LEU A 366 -7.84 11.44 -17.07
C LEU A 366 -6.47 11.93 -17.58
N ALA A 367 -5.79 11.16 -18.44
CA ALA A 367 -4.51 11.55 -19.03
C ALA A 367 -4.51 12.99 -19.63
N PRO A 368 -5.52 13.44 -20.39
CA PRO A 368 -5.56 14.82 -20.88
C PRO A 368 -5.58 15.88 -19.78
N TYR A 369 -6.16 15.58 -18.61
CA TYR A 369 -6.23 16.50 -17.48
C TYR A 369 -4.87 16.63 -16.80
N TYR A 370 -4.18 15.51 -16.54
CA TYR A 370 -2.81 15.54 -16.00
C TYR A 370 -1.87 16.31 -16.93
N ARG A 371 -1.95 16.02 -18.23
CA ARG A 371 -1.16 16.71 -19.25
C ARG A 371 -1.43 18.20 -19.31
N PHE A 372 -2.69 18.62 -19.24
CA PHE A 372 -3.05 20.04 -19.25
C PHE A 372 -2.41 20.80 -18.10
N VAL A 373 -2.48 20.24 -16.88
CA VAL A 373 -1.93 20.87 -15.68
C VAL A 373 -0.40 20.92 -15.75
N ARG A 374 0.25 19.81 -16.11
CA ARG A 374 1.72 19.71 -16.16
C ARG A 374 2.37 20.47 -17.31
N SER A 375 1.68 20.63 -18.43
CA SER A 375 2.20 21.41 -19.56
C SER A 375 2.11 22.94 -19.34
N HIS A 376 1.37 23.40 -18.32
CA HIS A 376 1.21 24.84 -18.03
C HIS A 376 1.55 25.21 -16.58
N PRO A 377 2.76 24.91 -16.08
CA PRO A 377 3.11 25.14 -14.67
C PRO A 377 2.87 26.59 -14.21
N GLY A 378 3.06 27.59 -15.08
CA GLY A 378 2.82 29.01 -14.79
C GLY A 378 1.34 29.43 -14.66
N LEU A 379 0.40 28.53 -14.91
CA LEU A 379 -1.03 28.72 -14.63
C LEU A 379 -1.45 28.07 -13.30
N PHE A 380 -0.55 27.33 -12.65
CA PHE A 380 -0.75 26.68 -11.37
C PHE A 380 0.29 27.21 -10.36
N ASN A 381 0.26 26.74 -9.10
CA ASN A 381 1.11 27.28 -8.03
C ASN A 381 1.00 28.80 -7.79
N LEU A 382 -0.21 29.35 -7.93
CA LEU A 382 -0.45 30.79 -7.85
C LEU A 382 -0.99 31.23 -6.49
N MET A 383 -0.79 32.52 -6.17
CA MET A 383 -1.40 33.14 -4.99
C MET A 383 -2.89 33.32 -5.20
N GLU A 384 -3.68 33.01 -4.17
CA GLU A 384 -5.11 33.32 -4.15
C GLU A 384 -5.33 34.84 -4.30
N ALA A 385 -6.37 35.19 -5.04
CA ALA A 385 -6.69 36.58 -5.35
C ALA A 385 -8.21 36.78 -5.39
N GLY A 386 -8.92 36.40 -4.34
CA GLY A 386 -10.37 36.57 -4.23
C GLY A 386 -10.82 38.03 -4.42
N GLU A 387 -12.03 38.23 -4.95
CA GLU A 387 -12.67 39.55 -4.90
C GLU A 387 -13.24 39.82 -3.49
N PHE A 388 -13.74 38.77 -2.86
CA PHE A 388 -14.25 38.74 -1.50
C PHE A 388 -13.35 37.89 -0.61
N ALA A 389 -13.43 38.12 0.70
CA ALA A 389 -12.94 37.17 1.68
C ALA A 389 -14.11 36.68 2.55
N VAL A 390 -14.19 35.38 2.81
CA VAL A 390 -15.16 34.76 3.72
C VAL A 390 -14.45 34.37 5.00
N VAL A 391 -14.96 34.80 6.15
CA VAL A 391 -14.34 34.48 7.44
C VAL A 391 -14.79 33.11 7.93
N TYR A 392 -13.83 32.18 8.05
CA TYR A 392 -13.99 30.98 8.86
C TYR A 392 -13.64 31.32 10.31
N ASN A 393 -14.49 30.90 11.25
CA ASN A 393 -14.33 31.24 12.65
C ASN A 393 -14.37 29.99 13.51
N GLU A 394 -13.18 29.61 13.98
CA GLU A 394 -12.96 28.39 14.75
C GLU A 394 -13.71 28.40 16.09
N ALA A 395 -13.83 29.55 16.75
CA ALA A 395 -14.54 29.63 18.03
C ALA A 395 -16.03 29.29 17.90
N TYR A 396 -16.65 29.75 16.82
CA TYR A 396 -18.05 29.46 16.58
C TYR A 396 -18.26 28.01 16.12
N GLU A 397 -17.35 27.47 15.31
CA GLU A 397 -17.34 26.07 14.91
C GLU A 397 -17.30 25.11 16.11
N ILE A 398 -16.41 25.36 17.08
CA ILE A 398 -16.30 24.53 18.30
C ILE A 398 -17.64 24.49 19.06
N SER A 399 -18.35 25.62 19.13
CA SER A 399 -19.58 25.74 19.90
C SER A 399 -20.84 25.21 19.20
N ASN A 400 -20.85 25.21 17.87
CA ASN A 400 -22.02 24.88 17.05
C ASN A 400 -21.59 24.24 15.72
N PRO A 401 -20.99 23.04 15.77
CA PRO A 401 -20.30 22.44 14.62
C PRO A 401 -21.23 22.12 13.44
N GLU A 402 -22.52 21.91 13.68
CA GLU A 402 -23.48 21.51 12.63
C GLU A 402 -24.18 22.67 11.92
N ASP A 403 -24.30 23.84 12.55
CA ASP A 403 -25.10 24.97 12.04
C ASP A 403 -24.21 26.11 11.52
N PHE A 404 -23.06 26.37 12.16
CA PHE A 404 -22.10 27.35 11.63
C PHE A 404 -21.51 26.90 10.30
N THR A 405 -21.08 25.64 10.22
CA THR A 405 -20.40 25.09 9.05
C THR A 405 -21.28 25.15 7.80
N LYS A 406 -22.60 24.95 7.95
CA LYS A 406 -23.57 25.13 6.85
C LYS A 406 -23.65 26.57 6.37
N GLY A 407 -23.72 27.53 7.29
CA GLY A 407 -23.69 28.96 6.97
C GLY A 407 -22.46 29.38 6.18
N TYR A 408 -21.29 28.96 6.66
CA TYR A 408 -19.99 29.20 6.04
C TYR A 408 -19.85 28.53 4.66
N ARG A 409 -20.18 27.24 4.54
CA ARG A 409 -20.12 26.51 3.26
C ARG A 409 -21.11 27.07 2.25
N GLY A 410 -22.34 27.36 2.66
CA GLY A 410 -23.39 27.83 1.77
C GLY A 410 -23.16 29.22 1.21
N ILE A 411 -22.49 30.13 1.94
CA ILE A 411 -22.12 31.42 1.36
C ILE A 411 -21.04 31.28 0.29
N MET A 412 -20.10 30.34 0.44
CA MET A 412 -19.11 30.02 -0.60
C MET A 412 -19.81 29.47 -1.86
N MET A 413 -20.79 28.57 -1.68
CA MET A 413 -21.61 28.06 -2.78
C MET A 413 -22.39 29.17 -3.49
N LEU A 414 -22.99 30.09 -2.73
CA LEU A 414 -23.68 31.25 -3.30
C LEU A 414 -22.72 32.11 -4.12
N LEU A 415 -21.55 32.44 -3.57
CA LEU A 415 -20.53 33.25 -4.24
C LEU A 415 -20.02 32.59 -5.53
N GLY A 416 -19.82 31.27 -5.52
CA GLY A 416 -19.51 30.48 -6.71
C GLY A 416 -20.60 30.59 -7.78
N ASP A 417 -21.85 30.31 -7.41
CA ASP A 417 -23.02 30.34 -8.30
C ASP A 417 -23.29 31.73 -8.90
N VAL A 418 -22.96 32.81 -8.16
CA VAL A 418 -23.06 34.18 -8.65
C VAL A 418 -21.74 34.73 -9.17
N HIS A 419 -20.75 33.88 -9.45
CA HIS A 419 -19.46 34.22 -10.05
C HIS A 419 -18.71 35.37 -9.37
N ARG A 420 -18.60 35.31 -8.04
CA ARG A 420 -17.77 36.22 -7.24
C ARG A 420 -16.62 35.41 -6.65
N PRO A 421 -15.42 35.43 -7.26
CA PRO A 421 -14.26 34.74 -6.71
C PRO A 421 -13.98 35.22 -5.28
N PHE A 422 -13.56 34.32 -4.41
CA PHE A 422 -13.34 34.63 -3.01
C PHE A 422 -12.19 33.81 -2.41
N ASP A 423 -11.63 34.33 -1.32
CA ASP A 423 -10.66 33.65 -0.46
C ASP A 423 -11.28 33.41 0.92
N VAL A 424 -10.54 32.68 1.76
CA VAL A 424 -10.93 32.43 3.15
C VAL A 424 -9.96 33.15 4.07
N LEU A 425 -10.50 33.77 5.13
CA LEU A 425 -9.71 34.28 6.26
C LEU A 425 -10.03 33.45 7.50
N PHE A 426 -9.01 32.83 8.10
CA PHE A 426 -9.17 31.91 9.22
C PHE A 426 -8.97 32.64 10.56
N ALA A 427 -10.06 32.89 11.30
CA ALA A 427 -10.04 33.39 12.67
C ALA A 427 -9.85 32.23 13.67
N GLY A 428 -8.65 32.15 14.25
CA GLY A 428 -8.25 31.13 15.21
C GLY A 428 -8.77 31.40 16.63
N HIS A 429 -9.00 30.32 17.38
CA HIS A 429 -9.39 30.40 18.78
C HIS A 429 -8.13 30.53 19.68
N PRO A 430 -8.14 31.39 20.72
CA PRO A 430 -6.97 31.60 21.61
C PRO A 430 -6.42 30.32 22.26
N ASP A 431 -7.29 29.40 22.68
CA ASP A 431 -6.89 28.12 23.28
C ASP A 431 -6.37 27.06 22.27
N LYS A 432 -6.22 27.42 20.99
CA LYS A 432 -5.79 26.48 19.93
C LYS A 432 -4.42 26.86 19.41
N ARG A 433 -3.63 25.85 19.05
CA ARG A 433 -2.28 26.00 18.43
C ARG A 433 -1.38 27.02 19.16
N GLY A 434 -1.45 27.06 20.49
CA GLY A 434 -0.67 28.01 21.31
C GLY A 434 -1.05 29.49 21.08
N GLY A 435 -2.31 29.78 20.73
CA GLY A 435 -2.81 31.12 20.45
C GLY A 435 -2.54 31.62 19.03
N SER A 436 -2.14 30.74 18.11
CA SER A 436 -1.91 31.12 16.71
C SER A 436 -3.23 31.43 16.00
N ASP A 437 -3.34 32.68 15.53
CA ASP A 437 -4.49 33.22 14.82
C ASP A 437 -4.06 33.80 13.45
N PRO A 438 -4.25 33.06 12.34
CA PRO A 438 -3.93 33.54 11.00
C PRO A 438 -4.62 34.87 10.63
N PHE A 439 -5.82 35.11 11.19
CA PHE A 439 -6.59 36.33 10.94
C PHE A 439 -5.88 37.59 11.45
N ALA A 440 -5.08 37.48 12.52
CA ALA A 440 -4.39 38.60 13.13
C ALA A 440 -3.41 39.31 12.18
N SER A 441 -2.93 38.61 11.15
CA SER A 441 -2.00 39.13 10.14
C SER A 441 -2.61 39.31 8.75
N ALA A 442 -3.92 39.08 8.59
CA ALA A 442 -4.57 39.16 7.29
C ALA A 442 -4.64 40.59 6.75
N ASP A 443 -4.30 40.78 5.46
CA ASP A 443 -4.51 42.06 4.78
C ASP A 443 -5.93 42.15 4.21
N LEU A 444 -6.85 42.71 5.00
CA LEU A 444 -8.24 42.89 4.59
C LEU A 444 -8.38 43.90 3.42
N THR A 445 -7.38 44.76 3.18
CA THR A 445 -7.44 45.79 2.12
C THR A 445 -7.29 45.21 0.71
N ALA A 446 -6.84 43.96 0.60
CA ALA A 446 -6.80 43.22 -0.66
C ALA A 446 -8.20 42.89 -1.22
N TYR A 447 -9.23 42.92 -0.36
CA TYR A 447 -10.58 42.49 -0.71
C TYR A 447 -11.52 43.67 -0.90
N LYS A 448 -12.49 43.54 -1.81
CA LYS A 448 -13.55 44.55 -1.98
C LYS A 448 -14.57 44.49 -0.85
N ALA A 449 -14.78 43.32 -0.26
CA ALA A 449 -15.64 43.11 0.88
C ALA A 449 -15.25 41.87 1.70
N ILE A 450 -15.51 41.92 2.99
CA ILE A 450 -15.35 40.80 3.93
C ILE A 450 -16.73 40.28 4.30
N VAL A 451 -16.94 38.97 4.20
CA VAL A 451 -18.21 38.30 4.49
C VAL A 451 -18.12 37.54 5.81
N LEU A 452 -19.07 37.80 6.69
CA LEU A 452 -19.19 37.21 8.01
C LEU A 452 -20.44 36.30 8.05
N PRO A 453 -20.30 34.98 7.80
CA PRO A 453 -21.43 34.05 7.77
C PRO A 453 -21.89 33.67 9.18
N ASN A 454 -22.78 34.48 9.76
CA ASN A 454 -23.30 34.29 11.12
C ASN A 454 -22.16 34.15 12.16
N THR A 455 -21.12 34.96 11.99
CA THR A 455 -19.87 34.94 12.75
C THR A 455 -20.08 35.54 14.14
N ARG A 456 -20.79 34.83 15.03
CA ARG A 456 -21.24 35.37 16.33
C ARG A 456 -20.16 35.52 17.40
N ARG A 457 -19.21 34.58 17.47
CA ARG A 457 -18.18 34.50 18.53
C ARG A 457 -16.85 35.05 18.05
N MET A 458 -16.36 36.17 18.55
CA MET A 458 -15.05 36.67 18.12
C MET A 458 -14.32 37.30 19.30
N THR A 459 -12.99 37.22 19.27
CA THR A 459 -12.15 37.93 20.24
C THR A 459 -12.24 39.44 20.00
N ASN A 460 -11.99 40.23 21.03
CA ASN A 460 -11.94 41.70 20.87
C ASN A 460 -10.84 42.15 19.90
N SER A 461 -9.74 41.39 19.79
CA SER A 461 -8.68 41.69 18.82
C SER A 461 -9.15 41.49 17.38
N GLN A 462 -9.84 40.38 17.10
CA GLN A 462 -10.39 40.10 15.77
C GLN A 462 -11.45 41.12 15.36
N VAL A 463 -12.31 41.52 16.30
CA VAL A 463 -13.30 42.58 16.07
C VAL A 463 -12.62 43.92 15.81
N GLY A 464 -11.55 44.25 16.52
CA GLY A 464 -10.77 45.48 16.28
C GLY A 464 -10.24 45.57 14.84
N ILE A 465 -9.73 44.46 14.29
CA ILE A 465 -9.25 44.40 12.89
C ILE A 465 -10.38 44.66 11.89
N LEU A 466 -11.55 44.06 12.13
CA LEU A 466 -12.73 44.26 11.28
C LEU A 466 -13.26 45.70 11.39
N ASP A 467 -13.31 46.25 12.59
CA ASP A 467 -13.76 47.62 12.84
C ASP A 467 -12.82 48.66 12.20
N ASP A 468 -11.50 48.43 12.26
CA ASP A 468 -10.51 49.25 11.58
C ASP A 468 -10.68 49.19 10.06
N TYR A 469 -10.85 48.00 9.48
CA TYR A 469 -11.09 47.86 8.03
C TYR A 469 -12.37 48.58 7.60
N LEU A 470 -13.47 48.38 8.34
CA LEU A 470 -14.74 49.04 8.09
C LEU A 470 -14.60 50.57 8.21
N SER A 471 -14.00 51.05 9.29
CA SER A 471 -13.83 52.49 9.52
C SER A 471 -12.97 53.17 8.46
N ASN A 472 -12.02 52.45 7.87
CA ASN A 472 -11.10 52.95 6.84
C ASN A 472 -11.63 52.81 5.39
N GLY A 473 -12.93 52.56 5.21
CA GLY A 473 -13.55 52.53 3.88
C GLY A 473 -13.87 51.14 3.35
N GLY A 474 -13.53 50.10 4.10
CA GLY A 474 -13.87 48.71 3.78
C GLY A 474 -15.38 48.46 3.76
N THR A 475 -15.78 47.39 3.07
CA THR A 475 -17.16 46.89 3.11
C THR A 475 -17.22 45.57 3.87
N ILE A 476 -18.10 45.48 4.86
CA ILE A 476 -18.36 44.22 5.59
C ILE A 476 -19.79 43.77 5.33
N ILE A 477 -19.97 42.48 5.07
CA ILE A 477 -21.26 41.86 4.79
C ILE A 477 -21.56 40.83 5.88
N GLY A 478 -22.53 41.11 6.74
CA GLY A 478 -22.94 40.22 7.82
C GLY A 478 -24.21 39.44 7.47
N LEU A 479 -24.17 38.11 7.62
CA LEU A 479 -25.33 37.24 7.45
C LEU A 479 -25.83 36.78 8.82
N GLY A 480 -27.03 37.20 9.24
CA GLY A 480 -27.55 36.89 10.58
C GLY A 480 -26.91 37.74 11.67
N LYS A 481 -26.55 37.11 12.80
CA LYS A 481 -25.93 37.79 13.94
C LYS A 481 -24.42 37.74 13.84
N ILE A 482 -23.78 38.86 14.13
CA ILE A 482 -22.33 39.04 13.96
C ILE A 482 -21.75 39.54 15.28
N ALA A 483 -20.66 38.92 15.73
CA ALA A 483 -19.82 39.35 16.85
C ALA A 483 -20.59 39.77 18.12
N ASP A 484 -21.76 39.21 18.41
CA ASP A 484 -22.52 39.50 19.64
C ASP A 484 -21.96 38.76 20.87
N LEU A 485 -21.07 37.80 20.64
CA LEU A 485 -20.43 36.95 21.65
C LEU A 485 -18.90 37.09 21.60
N ASP A 486 -18.24 36.88 22.75
CA ASP A 486 -16.80 36.61 22.79
C ASP A 486 -16.48 35.18 22.33
N GLU A 487 -15.21 34.81 22.31
CA GLU A 487 -14.72 33.48 21.93
C GLU A 487 -15.34 32.36 22.79
N ASP A 488 -15.54 32.63 24.09
CA ASP A 488 -16.10 31.69 25.07
C ASP A 488 -17.63 31.58 24.97
N GLY A 489 -18.27 32.53 24.28
CA GLY A 489 -19.72 32.55 24.05
C GLY A 489 -20.50 33.40 25.03
N ASN A 490 -19.83 34.21 25.85
CA ASN A 490 -20.48 35.19 26.69
C ASN A 490 -21.02 36.32 25.83
N ASN A 491 -22.21 36.82 26.17
CA ASN A 491 -22.77 37.97 25.49
C ASN A 491 -22.00 39.23 25.84
N VAL A 492 -21.45 39.90 24.81
CA VAL A 492 -20.66 41.12 24.95
C VAL A 492 -21.24 42.29 24.15
N SER A 493 -22.44 42.16 23.59
CA SER A 493 -23.14 43.23 22.86
C SER A 493 -23.30 44.52 23.66
N SER A 494 -23.40 44.46 24.99
CA SER A 494 -23.48 45.68 25.81
C SER A 494 -22.16 46.47 25.87
N SER A 495 -21.05 45.83 25.51
CA SER A 495 -19.69 46.39 25.55
C SER A 495 -19.03 46.52 24.19
N ARG A 496 -19.70 46.04 23.13
CA ARG A 496 -19.22 46.02 21.75
C ARG A 496 -20.22 46.80 20.90
N THR A 497 -19.73 47.63 19.99
CA THR A 497 -20.58 48.45 19.09
C THR A 497 -20.52 47.96 17.65
N PHE A 498 -19.59 47.05 17.35
CA PHE A 498 -19.44 46.50 16.00
C PHE A 498 -20.67 45.69 15.57
N ASP A 499 -21.28 44.95 16.50
CA ASP A 499 -22.48 44.13 16.25
C ASP A 499 -23.74 44.98 16.02
N ASP A 500 -23.77 46.24 16.47
CA ASP A 500 -24.89 47.18 16.24
C ASP A 500 -25.15 47.47 14.75
N HIS A 501 -24.16 47.21 13.89
CA HIS A 501 -24.28 47.39 12.44
C HIS A 501 -25.00 46.23 11.74
N PHE A 502 -25.30 45.13 12.45
CA PHE A 502 -25.83 43.89 11.89
C PHE A 502 -27.14 43.43 12.57
N GLY A 503 -27.73 42.34 12.08
CA GLY A 503 -28.95 41.76 12.66
C GLY A 503 -30.29 42.31 12.12
N SER A 504 -30.25 43.26 11.17
CA SER A 504 -31.44 43.68 10.42
C SER A 504 -31.08 44.01 8.97
N ASN A 505 -32.00 43.76 8.03
CA ASN A 505 -31.78 44.02 6.60
C ASN A 505 -31.54 45.51 6.32
N ALA A 506 -30.28 45.89 6.14
CA ALA A 506 -29.88 47.27 5.91
C ALA A 506 -28.49 47.39 5.29
N THR A 507 -28.23 48.53 4.66
CA THR A 507 -26.86 49.00 4.39
C THR A 507 -26.63 50.27 5.20
N THR A 508 -25.65 50.24 6.09
CA THR A 508 -25.28 51.37 6.95
C THR A 508 -23.89 51.90 6.56
N ILE A 509 -23.73 53.22 6.67
CA ILE A 509 -22.42 53.87 6.47
C ILE A 509 -21.77 54.00 7.84
N VAL A 510 -20.56 53.48 7.97
CA VAL A 510 -19.77 53.51 9.20
C VAL A 510 -18.46 54.22 8.86
N ASN A 511 -18.31 55.46 9.34
CA ASN A 511 -17.23 56.36 8.90
C ASN A 511 -17.18 56.46 7.37
N SER A 512 -16.09 56.03 6.73
CA SER A 512 -15.99 55.96 5.26
C SER A 512 -16.39 54.62 4.65
N GLY A 513 -16.60 53.58 5.46
CA GLY A 513 -16.97 52.24 5.00
C GLY A 513 -18.46 51.95 5.05
N LYS A 514 -18.80 50.70 4.74
CA LYS A 514 -20.18 50.25 4.60
C LYS A 514 -20.38 48.88 5.25
N ALA A 515 -21.40 48.76 6.09
CA ALA A 515 -21.86 47.47 6.59
C ALA A 515 -23.17 47.09 5.88
N ILE A 516 -23.18 45.95 5.19
CA ILE A 516 -24.36 45.35 4.57
C ILE A 516 -24.80 44.21 5.49
N ALA A 517 -26.01 44.30 6.03
CA ALA A 517 -26.53 43.34 6.97
C ALA A 517 -27.73 42.61 6.36
N PHE A 518 -27.74 41.29 6.50
CA PHE A 518 -28.88 40.43 6.27
C PHE A 518 -29.38 39.91 7.61
N ASP A 519 -30.68 40.02 7.89
CA ASP A 519 -31.27 39.47 9.12
C ASP A 519 -31.22 37.93 9.16
N SER A 520 -31.32 37.32 7.99
CA SER A 520 -31.25 35.88 7.77
C SER A 520 -29.82 35.41 7.56
N ASN A 521 -29.53 34.18 8.01
CA ASN A 521 -28.32 33.47 7.65
C ASN A 521 -28.47 32.91 6.23
N LEU A 522 -28.29 33.78 5.23
CA LEU A 522 -28.47 33.45 3.82
C LEU A 522 -27.59 32.27 3.38
N GLY A 523 -26.38 32.16 3.95
CA GLY A 523 -25.49 31.02 3.70
C GLY A 523 -26.11 29.69 4.14
N ASN A 524 -26.71 29.62 5.34
CA ASN A 524 -27.33 28.38 5.81
C ASN A 524 -28.53 28.00 4.93
N LEU A 525 -29.37 28.98 4.58
CA LEU A 525 -30.49 28.79 3.67
C LEU A 525 -30.03 28.27 2.30
N TYR A 526 -28.91 28.78 1.80
CA TYR A 526 -28.33 28.33 0.54
C TYR A 526 -27.84 26.88 0.61
N HIS A 527 -27.11 26.54 1.66
CA HIS A 527 -26.61 25.18 1.88
C HIS A 527 -27.75 24.16 2.00
N GLU A 528 -28.77 24.44 2.82
CA GLU A 528 -29.93 23.56 3.00
C GLU A 528 -30.74 23.35 1.71
N ASN A 529 -30.66 24.29 0.77
CA ASN A 529 -31.37 24.22 -0.51
C ASN A 529 -30.48 23.83 -1.68
N ALA A 530 -29.22 23.45 -1.45
CA ALA A 530 -28.33 23.00 -2.52
C ALA A 530 -28.81 21.68 -3.15
N ALA A 531 -29.25 20.73 -2.32
CA ALA A 531 -29.89 19.48 -2.71
C ALA A 531 -30.74 18.93 -1.56
N THR A 532 -31.65 18.01 -1.89
CA THR A 532 -32.49 17.28 -0.94
C THR A 532 -32.00 15.85 -0.81
N SER A 533 -31.71 15.41 0.42
CA SER A 533 -31.37 14.02 0.72
C SER A 533 -32.65 13.19 0.94
N ASN A 534 -32.79 12.11 0.19
CA ASN A 534 -33.88 11.13 0.31
C ASN A 534 -33.47 9.88 1.11
N SER A 535 -32.16 9.62 1.20
CA SER A 535 -31.49 8.65 2.08
C SER A 535 -30.04 9.09 2.29
N GLU A 536 -29.26 8.34 3.09
CA GLU A 536 -27.85 8.67 3.40
C GLU A 536 -26.99 8.91 2.13
N THR A 537 -27.25 8.19 1.05
CA THR A 537 -26.48 8.27 -0.21
C THR A 537 -27.28 8.77 -1.41
N ASN A 538 -28.57 9.06 -1.26
CA ASN A 538 -29.43 9.50 -2.37
C ASN A 538 -29.78 10.99 -2.25
N TRP A 539 -29.31 11.78 -3.20
CA TRP A 539 -29.46 13.24 -3.22
C TRP A 539 -30.00 13.72 -4.56
N GLU A 540 -30.96 14.64 -4.53
CA GLU A 540 -31.56 15.24 -5.73
C GLU A 540 -31.70 16.76 -5.64
N VAL A 541 -31.65 17.44 -6.79
CA VAL A 541 -31.98 18.86 -6.90
C VAL A 541 -33.42 19.01 -7.37
N THR A 542 -34.30 19.46 -6.48
CA THR A 542 -35.73 19.64 -6.80
C THR A 542 -36.00 21.01 -7.43
N ALA A 543 -37.16 21.17 -8.08
CA ALA A 543 -37.61 22.48 -8.57
C ALA A 543 -37.78 23.52 -7.43
N GLY A 544 -38.10 23.05 -6.21
CA GLY A 544 -38.18 23.89 -5.02
C GLY A 544 -36.82 24.41 -4.57
N ASN A 545 -35.79 23.54 -4.62
CA ASN A 545 -34.41 23.93 -4.39
C ASN A 545 -33.98 25.04 -5.37
N LEU A 546 -34.13 24.82 -6.68
CA LEU A 546 -33.77 25.80 -7.72
C LEU A 546 -34.49 27.15 -7.55
N SER A 547 -35.77 27.12 -7.19
CA SER A 547 -36.56 28.34 -6.95
C SER A 547 -36.02 29.12 -5.74
N SER A 548 -35.67 28.42 -4.66
CA SER A 548 -35.11 29.01 -3.44
C SER A 548 -33.73 29.60 -3.70
N LEU A 549 -32.82 28.85 -4.34
CA LEU A 549 -31.49 29.33 -4.73
C LEU A 549 -31.58 30.61 -5.58
N SER A 550 -32.45 30.63 -6.59
CA SER A 550 -32.67 31.82 -7.44
C SER A 550 -33.16 33.04 -6.65
N SER A 551 -34.03 32.82 -5.67
CA SER A 551 -34.52 33.88 -4.76
C SER A 551 -33.40 34.43 -3.88
N TYR A 552 -32.55 33.55 -3.34
CA TYR A 552 -31.40 33.93 -2.51
C TYR A 552 -30.34 34.71 -3.29
N GLN A 553 -30.03 34.28 -4.52
CA GLN A 553 -29.15 35.00 -5.43
C GLN A 553 -29.69 36.40 -5.76
N SER A 554 -30.99 36.52 -6.01
CA SER A 554 -31.64 37.82 -6.28
C SER A 554 -31.60 38.74 -5.05
N THR A 555 -31.79 38.17 -3.87
CA THR A 555 -31.70 38.88 -2.58
C THR A 555 -30.28 39.40 -2.34
N TRP A 556 -29.27 38.56 -2.56
CA TRP A 556 -27.86 38.94 -2.51
C TRP A 556 -27.54 40.07 -3.49
N ALA A 557 -27.85 39.88 -4.77
CA ALA A 557 -27.53 40.83 -5.84
C ALA A 557 -28.16 42.22 -5.57
N SER A 558 -29.41 42.24 -5.10
CA SER A 558 -30.12 43.50 -4.80
C SER A 558 -29.45 44.32 -3.69
N ALA A 559 -28.84 43.66 -2.71
CA ALA A 559 -28.18 44.33 -1.59
C ALA A 559 -26.70 44.64 -1.87
N VAL A 560 -26.00 43.76 -2.62
CA VAL A 560 -24.54 43.80 -2.74
C VAL A 560 -24.08 44.45 -4.05
N ASP A 561 -24.68 44.14 -5.20
CA ASP A 561 -24.10 44.51 -6.51
C ASP A 561 -24.15 46.01 -6.79
N GLY A 562 -25.10 46.73 -6.17
CA GLY A 562 -25.14 48.21 -6.20
C GLY A 562 -24.11 48.89 -5.29
N VAL A 563 -23.52 48.14 -4.35
CA VAL A 563 -22.57 48.66 -3.35
C VAL A 563 -21.14 48.24 -3.67
N VAL A 564 -20.94 46.99 -4.08
CA VAL A 564 -19.66 46.36 -4.38
C VAL A 564 -19.63 46.00 -5.87
N ALA A 565 -18.95 46.83 -6.66
CA ALA A 565 -18.85 46.64 -8.11
C ALA A 565 -18.12 45.34 -8.48
N ARG A 566 -18.70 44.59 -9.40
CA ARG A 566 -18.18 43.30 -9.88
C ARG A 566 -16.89 43.48 -10.68
N SER A 567 -15.89 42.63 -10.43
CA SER A 567 -14.66 42.59 -11.24
C SER A 567 -14.77 41.64 -12.42
N PHE A 568 -15.75 40.73 -12.38
CA PHE A 568 -16.02 39.73 -13.40
C PHE A 568 -17.54 39.56 -13.55
N THR A 569 -18.02 39.61 -14.79
CA THR A 569 -19.42 39.36 -15.15
C THR A 569 -19.47 38.43 -16.34
N THR A 570 -20.39 37.47 -16.35
CA THR A 570 -20.50 36.53 -17.47
C THR A 570 -21.94 36.06 -17.64
N THR A 571 -22.26 35.51 -18.81
CA THR A 571 -23.52 34.80 -19.08
C THR A 571 -23.39 33.29 -18.90
N LEU A 572 -22.28 32.78 -18.37
CA LEU A 572 -22.12 31.37 -18.03
C LEU A 572 -23.19 30.90 -17.03
N SER A 573 -23.46 29.59 -17.04
CA SER A 573 -24.34 28.96 -16.04
C SER A 573 -23.78 29.14 -14.63
N ARG A 574 -24.68 29.19 -13.63
CA ARG A 574 -24.30 29.14 -12.20
C ARG A 574 -23.50 27.88 -11.84
N LEU A 575 -23.61 26.82 -12.66
CA LEU A 575 -22.88 25.57 -12.47
C LEU A 575 -21.41 25.64 -12.93
N VAL A 576 -20.96 26.79 -13.44
CA VAL A 576 -19.54 27.04 -13.72
C VAL A 576 -18.93 27.80 -12.55
N ASN A 577 -18.09 27.12 -11.75
CA ASN A 577 -17.35 27.74 -10.67
C ASN A 577 -16.12 28.48 -11.20
N ILE A 578 -15.79 29.62 -10.60
CA ILE A 578 -14.69 30.48 -11.03
C ILE A 578 -13.77 30.77 -9.84
N HIS A 579 -12.53 30.28 -9.91
CA HIS A 579 -11.47 30.59 -8.97
C HIS A 579 -10.52 31.60 -9.60
N ARG A 580 -10.09 32.60 -8.81
CA ARG A 580 -9.19 33.66 -9.28
C ARG A 580 -7.88 33.64 -8.50
N TYR A 581 -6.78 33.70 -9.25
CA TYR A 581 -5.43 33.72 -8.76
C TYR A 581 -4.64 34.87 -9.38
N ARG A 582 -3.49 35.20 -8.79
CA ARG A 582 -2.58 36.20 -9.31
C ARG A 582 -1.18 35.63 -9.50
N SER A 583 -0.63 35.85 -10.69
CA SER A 583 0.76 35.57 -11.00
C SER A 583 1.67 36.56 -10.28
N SER A 584 2.62 36.05 -9.50
CA SER A 584 3.60 36.88 -8.81
C SER A 584 4.67 37.44 -9.76
N SER A 585 4.95 36.71 -10.85
CA SER A 585 6.01 37.02 -11.80
C SER A 585 5.69 38.23 -12.70
N ASP A 586 4.42 38.40 -13.09
CA ASP A 586 4.00 39.45 -14.02
C ASP A 586 2.72 40.21 -13.62
N GLY A 587 2.07 39.83 -12.52
CA GLY A 587 0.85 40.46 -12.04
C GLY A 587 -0.43 40.14 -12.82
N SER A 588 -0.39 39.19 -13.76
CA SER A 588 -1.58 38.70 -14.48
C SER A 588 -2.58 38.07 -13.52
N GLU A 589 -3.87 38.18 -13.83
CA GLU A 589 -4.94 37.45 -13.14
C GLU A 589 -5.30 36.18 -13.93
N ILE A 590 -5.36 35.05 -13.23
CA ILE A 590 -5.67 33.73 -13.80
C ILE A 590 -7.00 33.28 -13.23
N TYR A 591 -7.93 32.92 -14.12
CA TYR A 591 -9.24 32.42 -13.76
C TYR A 591 -9.35 30.97 -14.19
N HIS A 592 -9.61 30.07 -13.24
CA HIS A 592 -9.99 28.69 -13.52
C HIS A 592 -11.51 28.59 -13.53
N LEU A 593 -12.08 28.15 -14.64
CA LEU A 593 -13.51 27.98 -14.86
C LEU A 593 -13.82 26.48 -14.94
N VAL A 594 -14.50 25.94 -13.93
CA VAL A 594 -14.83 24.51 -13.83
C VAL A 594 -16.34 24.33 -14.04
N ASN A 595 -16.71 23.65 -15.12
CA ASN A 595 -18.09 23.31 -15.44
C ASN A 595 -18.53 22.06 -14.68
N ARG A 596 -19.58 22.22 -13.87
CA ARG A 596 -20.15 21.18 -13.01
C ARG A 596 -21.53 20.74 -13.48
N ASP A 597 -21.94 21.16 -14.68
CA ASP A 597 -23.21 20.79 -15.30
C ASP A 597 -23.16 19.34 -15.82
N ILE A 598 -23.27 18.41 -14.88
CA ILE A 598 -23.24 16.97 -15.13
C ILE A 598 -24.65 16.37 -15.01
N ASN A 599 -25.02 15.56 -15.99
CA ASN A 599 -26.20 14.73 -15.92
C ASN A 599 -25.86 13.44 -15.17
N LEU A 600 -26.28 13.36 -13.91
CA LEU A 600 -26.18 12.14 -13.12
C LEU A 600 -27.29 11.17 -13.53
N SER A 601 -26.90 10.03 -14.10
CA SER A 601 -27.79 8.90 -14.37
C SER A 601 -27.66 7.83 -13.28
N GLU A 602 -28.64 6.92 -13.22
CA GLU A 602 -28.54 5.72 -12.39
C GLU A 602 -27.24 4.99 -12.72
N ASP A 603 -27.03 4.59 -13.99
CA ASP A 603 -25.74 4.04 -14.45
C ASP A 603 -24.66 5.12 -14.57
N VAL A 604 -23.62 5.03 -13.74
CA VAL A 604 -22.48 5.98 -13.74
C VAL A 604 -21.74 6.04 -15.08
N ASN A 605 -21.84 5.01 -15.93
CA ASN A 605 -21.23 4.99 -17.26
C ASN A 605 -21.99 5.81 -18.30
N ASN A 606 -23.25 6.14 -18.01
CA ASN A 606 -24.10 6.95 -18.86
C ASN A 606 -24.11 8.42 -18.44
N GLN A 607 -23.29 8.79 -17.46
CA GLN A 607 -23.08 10.18 -17.08
C GLN A 607 -22.55 10.96 -18.28
N SER A 608 -22.98 12.22 -18.38
CA SER A 608 -22.53 13.12 -19.44
C SER A 608 -22.41 14.54 -18.90
N ILE A 609 -21.49 15.31 -19.47
CA ILE A 609 -21.28 16.71 -19.10
C ILE A 609 -21.93 17.57 -20.18
N ASN A 610 -22.79 18.48 -19.76
CA ASN A 610 -23.41 19.46 -20.65
C ASN A 610 -22.36 20.52 -21.01
N VAL A 611 -21.97 20.57 -22.28
CA VAL A 611 -21.01 21.56 -22.79
C VAL A 611 -21.56 22.98 -22.57
N THR A 612 -20.70 23.89 -22.12
CA THR A 612 -21.11 25.28 -21.91
C THR A 612 -21.49 25.97 -23.24
N SER A 613 -22.37 26.95 -23.17
CA SER A 613 -22.55 27.89 -24.28
C SER A 613 -21.42 28.92 -24.31
N GLU A 614 -21.16 29.49 -25.49
CA GLU A 614 -20.36 30.72 -25.60
C GLU A 614 -20.93 31.79 -24.66
N ALA A 615 -20.04 32.50 -23.97
CA ALA A 615 -20.45 33.41 -22.90
C ALA A 615 -19.87 34.81 -23.04
N VAL A 616 -20.77 35.79 -23.10
CA VAL A 616 -20.40 37.20 -23.04
C VAL A 616 -19.85 37.49 -21.66
N THR A 617 -18.61 37.92 -21.61
CA THR A 617 -17.86 38.10 -20.37
C THR A 617 -17.25 39.50 -20.32
N SER A 618 -17.21 40.09 -19.13
CA SER A 618 -16.43 41.29 -18.88
C SER A 618 -15.56 41.12 -17.63
N VAL A 619 -14.33 41.62 -17.70
CA VAL A 619 -13.36 41.58 -16.60
C VAL A 619 -12.67 42.93 -16.40
N SER A 620 -12.40 43.31 -15.16
CA SER A 620 -11.60 44.51 -14.87
C SER A 620 -10.18 44.35 -15.38
N ILE A 621 -9.56 45.46 -15.80
CA ILE A 621 -8.13 45.46 -16.15
C ILE A 621 -7.30 45.25 -14.88
N PRO A 622 -6.45 44.21 -14.79
CA PRO A 622 -5.63 43.96 -13.61
C PRO A 622 -4.67 45.12 -13.31
N SER A 623 -4.41 45.35 -12.03
CA SER A 623 -3.44 46.37 -11.59
C SER A 623 -2.07 46.14 -12.25
N GLY A 624 -1.52 47.20 -12.84
CA GLY A 624 -0.27 47.16 -13.61
C GLY A 624 -0.46 47.14 -15.13
N PHE A 625 -1.67 46.85 -15.62
CA PHE A 625 -1.99 46.82 -17.05
C PHE A 625 -2.90 48.00 -17.45
N ASN A 626 -2.96 48.26 -18.76
CA ASN A 626 -3.92 49.17 -19.38
C ASN A 626 -4.45 48.56 -20.68
N SER A 627 -5.42 49.23 -21.32
CA SER A 627 -6.09 48.73 -22.53
C SER A 627 -5.17 48.44 -23.73
N SER A 628 -3.96 49.02 -23.76
CA SER A 628 -2.98 48.80 -24.82
C SER A 628 -1.95 47.72 -24.52
N SER A 629 -1.79 47.36 -23.23
CA SER A 629 -0.81 46.37 -22.78
C SER A 629 -1.43 45.03 -22.36
N VAL A 630 -2.73 45.01 -22.03
CA VAL A 630 -3.43 43.81 -21.57
C VAL A 630 -3.74 42.85 -22.73
N LYS A 631 -3.61 41.57 -22.44
CA LYS A 631 -3.89 40.44 -23.32
C LYS A 631 -4.77 39.43 -22.61
N LEU A 632 -5.58 38.72 -23.39
CA LEU A 632 -6.47 37.66 -22.92
C LEU A 632 -6.04 36.35 -23.58
N SER A 633 -5.60 35.37 -22.81
CA SER A 633 -5.29 34.03 -23.31
C SER A 633 -6.29 33.02 -22.75
N TRP A 634 -6.87 32.21 -23.63
CA TRP A 634 -7.83 31.16 -23.29
C TRP A 634 -7.27 29.79 -23.66
N MET A 635 -7.39 28.84 -22.72
CA MET A 635 -6.96 27.46 -22.87
C MET A 635 -8.03 26.53 -22.29
N THR A 636 -8.17 25.33 -22.86
CA THR A 636 -9.00 24.25 -22.29
C THR A 636 -8.24 22.93 -22.34
N ILE A 637 -8.78 21.88 -21.71
CA ILE A 637 -8.21 20.52 -21.82
C ILE A 637 -8.11 20.08 -23.30
N GLU A 638 -9.13 20.38 -24.09
CA GLU A 638 -9.24 19.99 -25.50
C GLU A 638 -8.41 20.87 -26.43
N SER A 639 -8.11 22.11 -26.01
CA SER A 639 -7.28 23.07 -26.74
C SER A 639 -6.26 23.70 -25.79
N PRO A 640 -5.17 22.96 -25.45
CA PRO A 640 -4.18 23.41 -24.49
C PRO A 640 -3.33 24.58 -25.01
N ASN A 641 -3.20 24.76 -26.33
CA ASN A 641 -2.47 25.90 -26.88
C ASN A 641 -3.23 27.22 -26.60
N PRO A 642 -2.55 28.27 -26.09
CA PRO A 642 -3.18 29.56 -25.84
C PRO A 642 -3.81 30.19 -27.07
N ILE A 643 -5.09 30.53 -26.96
CA ILE A 643 -5.81 31.33 -27.95
C ILE A 643 -5.96 32.75 -27.42
N GLU A 644 -5.48 33.74 -28.16
CA GLU A 644 -5.68 35.15 -27.81
C GLU A 644 -7.13 35.56 -28.11
N LEU A 645 -7.88 36.01 -27.10
CA LEU A 645 -9.26 36.46 -27.27
C LEU A 645 -9.32 37.95 -27.63
N PRO A 646 -10.06 38.34 -28.68
CA PRO A 646 -10.31 39.74 -28.97
C PRO A 646 -11.24 40.36 -27.91
N PHE A 647 -11.04 41.64 -27.61
CA PHE A 647 -11.89 42.36 -26.65
C PHE A 647 -12.15 43.81 -27.07
N SER A 648 -13.21 44.39 -26.53
CA SER A 648 -13.45 45.83 -26.49
C SER A 648 -13.30 46.36 -25.07
N VAL A 649 -13.01 47.65 -24.92
CA VAL A 649 -12.93 48.29 -23.60
C VAL A 649 -14.13 49.19 -23.38
N ASN A 650 -14.86 48.93 -22.31
CA ASN A 650 -16.04 49.69 -21.92
C ASN A 650 -15.99 49.98 -20.41
N ASN A 651 -16.02 51.27 -20.03
CA ASN A 651 -15.98 51.71 -18.63
C ASN A 651 -14.86 51.07 -17.77
N GLY A 652 -13.68 50.82 -18.36
CA GLY A 652 -12.54 50.20 -17.67
C GLY A 652 -12.61 48.67 -17.55
N MET A 653 -13.62 48.04 -18.15
CA MET A 653 -13.76 46.59 -18.27
C MET A 653 -13.38 46.14 -19.68
N LEU A 654 -12.79 44.96 -19.79
CA LEU A 654 -12.56 44.25 -21.04
C LEU A 654 -13.78 43.39 -21.33
N GLU A 655 -14.47 43.63 -22.43
CA GLU A 655 -15.64 42.86 -22.90
C GLU A 655 -15.21 41.92 -24.03
N PHE A 656 -15.51 40.63 -23.88
CA PHE A 656 -15.10 39.56 -24.80
C PHE A 656 -16.05 38.37 -24.70
N GLU A 657 -15.84 37.37 -25.55
CA GLU A 657 -16.59 36.11 -25.53
C GLU A 657 -15.65 34.97 -25.11
N ILE A 658 -16.10 34.18 -24.14
CA ILE A 658 -15.46 32.92 -23.78
C ILE A 658 -16.05 31.83 -24.67
N PRO A 659 -15.24 31.07 -25.43
CA PRO A 659 -15.70 29.92 -26.20
C PRO A 659 -16.35 28.83 -25.33
N SER A 660 -17.16 27.97 -25.93
CA SER A 660 -17.66 26.78 -25.25
C SER A 660 -16.53 25.83 -24.82
N PHE A 661 -16.73 25.14 -23.71
CA PHE A 661 -15.80 24.16 -23.16
C PHE A 661 -16.54 23.07 -22.39
N VAL A 662 -15.91 21.90 -22.20
CA VAL A 662 -16.57 20.73 -21.59
C VAL A 662 -16.48 20.78 -20.07
N VAL A 663 -15.26 20.68 -19.49
CA VAL A 663 -15.07 20.59 -18.03
C VAL A 663 -14.27 21.76 -17.49
N TRP A 664 -13.14 22.09 -18.11
CA TRP A 664 -12.20 23.04 -17.52
C TRP A 664 -11.63 23.97 -18.57
N GLY A 665 -11.79 25.27 -18.33
CA GLY A 665 -11.13 26.33 -19.09
C GLY A 665 -10.33 27.24 -18.17
N VAL A 666 -9.25 27.82 -18.71
CA VAL A 666 -8.39 28.77 -18.00
C VAL A 666 -8.29 30.05 -18.82
N LEU A 667 -8.61 31.18 -18.19
CA LEU A 667 -8.45 32.51 -18.75
C LEU A 667 -7.31 33.23 -18.02
N LYS A 668 -6.26 33.62 -18.75
CA LYS A 668 -5.22 34.54 -18.28
C LYS A 668 -5.51 35.95 -18.77
N VAL A 669 -5.59 36.91 -17.86
CA VAL A 669 -5.81 38.34 -18.11
C VAL A 669 -4.56 39.10 -17.67
N GLY A 670 -3.82 39.66 -18.62
CA GLY A 670 -2.54 40.33 -18.33
C GLY A 670 -1.57 40.20 -19.50
N THR A 671 -0.56 39.34 -19.35
CA THR A 671 0.34 38.94 -20.44
C THR A 671 -0.21 37.74 -21.21
N ILE A 672 0.42 37.42 -22.35
CA ILE A 672 0.12 36.20 -23.11
C ILE A 672 0.52 34.98 -22.26
N ALA A 673 -0.29 33.92 -22.29
CA ALA A 673 0.07 32.64 -21.68
C ALA A 673 1.14 31.94 -22.53
N ASP A 674 2.08 31.25 -21.87
CA ASP A 674 3.09 30.46 -22.54
C ASP A 674 2.45 29.26 -23.26
N THR A 675 3.07 28.82 -24.36
CA THR A 675 2.66 27.59 -25.05
C THR A 675 2.87 26.38 -24.14
N PRO A 676 2.03 25.34 -24.23
CA PRO A 676 2.19 24.12 -23.44
C PRO A 676 3.59 23.54 -23.61
N LEU A 677 4.23 23.20 -22.49
CA LEU A 677 5.47 22.44 -22.49
C LEU A 677 5.21 21.03 -23.02
N SER A 678 6.16 20.47 -23.76
CA SER A 678 6.16 19.04 -24.07
C SER A 678 6.31 18.27 -22.76
N ILE A 679 5.46 17.26 -22.59
CA ILE A 679 5.67 16.22 -21.59
C ILE A 679 6.48 15.14 -22.31
N ASP A 680 7.43 14.58 -21.59
CA ASP A 680 8.40 13.60 -22.06
C ASP A 680 8.86 12.87 -20.79
N GLU A 681 8.28 11.69 -20.55
CA GLU A 681 8.54 10.87 -19.37
C GLU A 681 9.21 9.58 -19.78
N GLU A 682 10.09 9.04 -18.94
CA GLU A 682 10.64 7.71 -19.20
C GLU A 682 9.50 6.67 -19.28
N PRO A 683 9.59 5.71 -20.20
CA PRO A 683 8.59 4.66 -20.35
C PRO A 683 8.66 3.71 -19.18
N GLU A 684 7.57 3.02 -18.88
CA GLU A 684 7.50 2.12 -17.71
C GLU A 684 6.78 0.82 -18.08
N SER A 685 7.15 -0.30 -17.46
CA SER A 685 6.56 -1.62 -17.70
C SER A 685 6.38 -2.42 -16.43
N ASN A 686 5.44 -3.36 -16.43
CA ASN A 686 5.22 -4.28 -15.31
C ASN A 686 4.68 -5.61 -15.82
N PHE A 687 4.99 -6.70 -15.13
CA PHE A 687 4.34 -7.98 -15.37
C PHE A 687 2.87 -7.93 -14.95
N ASP A 688 1.97 -8.50 -15.77
CA ASP A 688 0.55 -8.67 -15.43
C ASP A 688 0.32 -10.09 -14.89
N MET A 689 0.68 -10.29 -13.63
CA MET A 689 0.72 -11.61 -12.99
C MET A 689 -0.62 -12.07 -12.40
N ILE A 690 -1.67 -11.25 -12.53
CA ILE A 690 -2.96 -11.49 -11.88
C ILE A 690 -3.80 -12.51 -12.67
N THR A 691 -3.68 -12.54 -14.00
CA THR A 691 -4.41 -13.50 -14.84
C THR A 691 -3.93 -14.96 -14.66
N LEU A 692 -2.79 -15.17 -13.98
CA LEU A 692 -2.26 -16.50 -13.63
C LEU A 692 -2.71 -16.99 -12.24
N GLY A 693 -3.53 -16.21 -11.53
CA GLY A 693 -4.33 -16.70 -10.40
C GLY A 693 -3.65 -16.78 -9.03
N ASN A 694 -2.39 -16.35 -8.88
CA ASN A 694 -1.74 -16.04 -7.60
C ASN A 694 -0.48 -15.21 -7.91
N ARG A 695 -0.14 -14.19 -7.11
CA ARG A 695 1.27 -13.76 -7.06
C ARG A 695 2.11 -14.99 -6.66
N PRO A 696 3.31 -15.20 -7.24
CA PRO A 696 4.18 -16.34 -6.91
C PRO A 696 4.75 -16.29 -5.47
N ASP A 697 4.35 -15.30 -4.69
CA ASP A 697 4.84 -15.01 -3.35
C ASP A 697 4.30 -16.06 -2.36
N ARG A 698 5.21 -16.78 -1.70
CA ARG A 698 4.85 -17.66 -0.59
C ARG A 698 4.60 -16.80 0.64
N VAL A 699 3.38 -16.85 1.18
CA VAL A 699 3.09 -16.28 2.50
C VAL A 699 3.53 -17.26 3.60
N ASP A 700 4.06 -16.74 4.71
CA ASP A 700 4.39 -17.55 5.89
C ASP A 700 3.13 -17.92 6.70
N GLU A 701 3.32 -18.57 7.85
CA GLU A 701 2.23 -19.01 8.75
C GLU A 701 1.40 -17.84 9.31
N ASN A 702 1.89 -16.59 9.21
CA ASN A 702 1.21 -15.38 9.66
C ASN A 702 0.50 -14.63 8.51
N GLY A 703 0.70 -15.07 7.25
CA GLY A 703 0.17 -14.40 6.07
C GLY A 703 1.10 -13.33 5.51
N ASP A 704 2.33 -13.20 6.01
CA ASP A 704 3.33 -12.22 5.57
C ASP A 704 4.09 -12.76 4.34
N ILE A 705 4.45 -11.88 3.40
CA ILE A 705 5.24 -12.24 2.23
C ILE A 705 6.63 -12.71 2.70
N SER A 706 6.88 -14.01 2.64
CA SER A 706 8.14 -14.57 3.16
C SER A 706 9.31 -14.37 2.20
N LEU A 707 9.05 -14.39 0.89
CA LEU A 707 10.03 -14.33 -0.18
C LEU A 707 9.37 -13.86 -1.48
N ASN A 708 10.11 -13.09 -2.27
CA ASN A 708 9.95 -13.12 -3.72
C ASN A 708 10.36 -14.56 -4.13
N TYR A 709 9.45 -15.33 -4.73
CA TYR A 709 9.66 -16.64 -5.42
C TYR A 709 9.45 -17.90 -4.56
N MET A 710 8.83 -18.98 -5.05
CA MET A 710 9.04 -19.61 -6.35
C MET A 710 7.76 -20.35 -6.75
N TYR A 711 7.10 -19.93 -7.84
CA TYR A 711 6.28 -20.88 -8.58
C TYR A 711 7.24 -21.79 -9.34
N TRP A 712 7.19 -23.09 -9.06
CA TRP A 712 8.04 -24.05 -9.76
C TRP A 712 7.53 -24.31 -11.18
N ARG A 713 8.44 -24.33 -12.16
CA ARG A 713 8.18 -24.84 -13.51
C ARG A 713 8.84 -26.20 -13.63
N GLY A 714 8.02 -27.21 -13.92
CA GLY A 714 8.36 -28.60 -13.71
C GLY A 714 7.11 -29.46 -13.66
N GLY A 715 7.25 -30.76 -13.88
CA GLY A 715 6.23 -31.75 -13.57
C GLY A 715 4.81 -31.38 -14.00
N ASN A 716 3.89 -31.34 -13.03
CA ASN A 716 2.51 -30.92 -13.24
C ASN A 716 2.28 -29.40 -13.03
N HIS A 717 3.28 -28.64 -12.60
CA HIS A 717 3.24 -27.17 -12.45
C HIS A 717 3.55 -26.42 -13.77
N GLY A 718 3.73 -27.15 -14.87
CA GLY A 718 3.74 -26.59 -16.23
C GLY A 718 5.11 -26.59 -16.90
N GLY A 719 5.09 -26.67 -18.23
CA GLY A 719 6.28 -26.87 -19.05
C GLY A 719 7.04 -25.59 -19.41
N ILE A 720 8.18 -25.80 -20.06
CA ILE A 720 9.11 -24.77 -20.54
C ILE A 720 9.18 -24.88 -22.08
N PRO A 721 9.11 -23.77 -22.84
CA PRO A 721 9.00 -22.39 -22.38
C PRO A 721 7.63 -22.05 -21.81
N TRP A 722 7.56 -21.03 -20.96
CA TRP A 722 6.31 -20.46 -20.47
C TRP A 722 6.20 -18.99 -20.88
N SER A 723 4.98 -18.45 -20.82
CA SER A 723 4.73 -17.04 -21.10
C SER A 723 4.21 -16.32 -19.87
N PHE A 724 4.56 -15.05 -19.74
CA PHE A 724 4.00 -14.15 -18.76
C PHE A 724 3.40 -12.90 -19.43
N PRO A 725 2.23 -12.44 -18.95
CA PRO A 725 1.65 -11.20 -19.42
C PRO A 725 2.49 -10.00 -18.98
N TYR A 726 2.48 -8.94 -19.78
CA TYR A 726 3.03 -7.64 -19.38
C TYR A 726 2.16 -6.51 -19.91
N PHE A 727 2.31 -5.34 -19.30
CA PHE A 727 1.93 -4.07 -19.90
C PHE A 727 3.11 -3.09 -19.84
N ALA A 728 3.12 -2.15 -20.78
CA ALA A 728 4.03 -1.03 -20.77
C ALA A 728 3.32 0.21 -21.31
N THR A 729 3.83 1.36 -20.91
CA THR A 729 3.19 2.64 -21.18
C THR A 729 4.23 3.74 -21.30
N ASP A 730 3.93 4.72 -22.13
CA ASP A 730 4.77 5.87 -22.37
C ASP A 730 3.88 7.08 -22.68
N ASP A 731 4.40 8.29 -22.48
CA ASP A 731 3.63 9.49 -22.77
C ASP A 731 3.55 9.81 -24.28
N ASN A 732 4.45 9.28 -25.09
CA ASN A 732 4.41 9.34 -26.54
C ASN A 732 4.18 7.95 -27.17
N GLU A 733 5.17 7.05 -27.08
CA GLU A 733 5.17 5.73 -27.71
C GLU A 733 6.17 4.78 -27.03
N VAL A 734 5.71 3.58 -26.66
CA VAL A 734 6.60 2.47 -26.33
C VAL A 734 7.07 1.82 -27.64
N ASP A 735 8.38 1.78 -27.86
CA ASP A 735 9.03 1.17 -29.04
C ASP A 735 9.40 -0.30 -28.80
N SER A 736 9.91 -0.63 -27.60
CA SER A 736 10.24 -2.02 -27.28
C SER A 736 10.12 -2.34 -25.79
N VAL A 737 9.87 -3.62 -25.49
CA VAL A 737 9.96 -4.18 -24.14
C VAL A 737 11.05 -5.25 -24.10
N ARG A 738 11.97 -5.08 -23.17
CA ARG A 738 13.12 -5.97 -22.96
C ARG A 738 12.89 -6.85 -21.75
N LEU A 739 13.11 -8.15 -21.90
CA LEU A 739 13.12 -9.11 -20.81
C LEU A 739 14.56 -9.41 -20.40
N TYR A 740 14.87 -9.18 -19.12
CA TYR A 740 16.13 -9.57 -18.52
C TYR A 740 15.93 -10.70 -17.52
N TYR A 741 16.97 -11.49 -17.31
CA TYR A 741 17.01 -12.51 -16.27
C TYR A 741 18.38 -12.58 -15.60
N ARG A 742 18.44 -13.17 -14.40
CA ARG A 742 19.67 -13.68 -13.79
C ARG A 742 19.41 -15.04 -13.17
N PHE A 743 20.47 -15.84 -13.05
CA PHE A 743 20.40 -17.25 -12.64
C PHE A 743 21.18 -17.51 -11.34
N SER A 744 20.70 -18.46 -10.54
CA SER A 744 21.38 -18.98 -9.36
C SER A 744 21.12 -20.48 -9.16
N ASN A 745 22.17 -21.24 -8.84
CA ASN A 745 22.03 -22.64 -8.45
C ASN A 745 21.55 -22.82 -7.00
N ASP A 746 21.86 -21.86 -6.12
CA ASP A 746 21.74 -22.03 -4.66
C ASP A 746 20.91 -20.93 -3.96
N LYS A 747 20.31 -20.02 -4.74
CA LYS A 747 19.57 -18.82 -4.29
C LYS A 747 20.40 -17.75 -3.57
N SER A 748 21.69 -18.00 -3.33
CA SER A 748 22.58 -17.10 -2.58
C SER A 748 23.59 -16.40 -3.49
N THR A 749 24.07 -17.11 -4.51
CA THR A 749 25.04 -16.61 -5.47
C THR A 749 24.33 -16.40 -6.81
N TRP A 750 24.11 -15.15 -7.16
CA TRP A 750 23.43 -14.74 -8.39
C TRP A 750 24.43 -14.33 -9.46
N GLY A 751 24.16 -14.71 -10.71
CA GLY A 751 24.85 -14.17 -11.88
C GLY A 751 24.48 -12.72 -12.18
N GLU A 752 25.13 -12.16 -13.19
CA GLU A 752 24.78 -10.84 -13.73
C GLU A 752 23.40 -10.86 -14.41
N TRP A 753 22.75 -9.70 -14.50
CA TRP A 753 21.54 -9.54 -15.30
C TRP A 753 21.86 -9.62 -16.80
N LEU A 754 21.22 -10.55 -17.51
CA LEU A 754 21.37 -10.81 -18.94
C LEU A 754 20.09 -10.46 -19.69
N LEU A 755 20.21 -9.81 -20.85
CA LEU A 755 19.10 -9.59 -21.77
C LEU A 755 18.72 -10.92 -22.43
N HIS A 756 17.49 -11.40 -22.21
CA HIS A 756 16.94 -12.59 -22.85
C HIS A 756 16.36 -12.25 -24.23
N SER A 757 15.46 -11.27 -24.29
CA SER A 757 14.74 -10.92 -25.52
C SER A 757 14.31 -9.47 -25.55
N THR A 758 14.21 -8.90 -26.75
CA THR A 758 13.57 -7.61 -27.03
C THR A 758 12.35 -7.87 -27.90
N THR A 759 11.20 -7.31 -27.51
CA THR A 759 9.95 -7.37 -28.27
C THR A 759 9.60 -5.97 -28.75
N ASP A 760 9.60 -5.77 -30.07
CA ASP A 760 9.18 -4.51 -30.68
C ASP A 760 7.65 -4.36 -30.52
N VAL A 761 7.22 -3.18 -30.10
CA VAL A 761 5.82 -2.80 -29.86
C VAL A 761 5.58 -1.40 -30.42
N SER A 762 4.33 -0.95 -30.40
CA SER A 762 3.99 0.42 -30.81
C SER A 762 2.72 0.88 -30.09
N GLY A 763 2.72 2.14 -29.68
CA GLY A 763 1.64 2.81 -28.97
C GLY A 763 2.01 3.23 -27.55
N SER A 764 1.27 4.19 -27.00
CA SER A 764 1.47 4.72 -25.63
C SER A 764 0.97 3.81 -24.52
N ASN A 765 0.23 2.76 -24.86
CA ASN A 765 -0.36 1.80 -23.94
C ASN A 765 -0.34 0.42 -24.58
N VAL A 766 0.64 -0.39 -24.23
CA VAL A 766 0.83 -1.73 -24.82
C VAL A 766 0.61 -2.80 -23.76
N SER A 767 0.15 -3.96 -24.20
CA SER A 767 0.14 -5.18 -23.39
C SER A 767 0.39 -6.38 -24.30
N GLY A 768 0.99 -7.42 -23.73
CA GLY A 768 1.41 -8.57 -24.50
C GLY A 768 1.81 -9.75 -23.63
N GLN A 769 2.51 -10.70 -24.24
CA GLN A 769 3.07 -11.86 -23.57
C GLN A 769 4.55 -11.95 -23.95
N LEU A 770 5.40 -12.23 -22.98
CA LEU A 770 6.81 -12.53 -23.18
C LEU A 770 7.02 -14.03 -22.92
N SER A 771 7.83 -14.68 -23.74
CA SER A 771 8.17 -16.10 -23.59
C SER A 771 9.54 -16.25 -22.94
N PHE A 772 9.69 -17.20 -22.03
CA PHE A 772 10.94 -17.51 -21.37
C PHE A 772 11.21 -19.01 -21.34
N ASP A 773 12.43 -19.40 -21.70
CA ASP A 773 12.82 -20.79 -21.98
C ASP A 773 13.83 -21.38 -20.98
N ALA A 774 14.16 -20.66 -19.90
CA ALA A 774 15.12 -21.09 -18.87
C ALA A 774 16.48 -21.54 -19.45
N PRO A 775 17.25 -20.61 -20.05
CA PRO A 775 18.41 -20.95 -20.88
C PRO A 775 19.57 -21.64 -20.15
N ASP A 776 19.66 -21.51 -18.81
CA ASP A 776 20.73 -22.10 -17.99
C ASP A 776 20.36 -23.47 -17.39
N GLY A 777 19.17 -24.01 -17.67
CA GLY A 777 18.73 -25.28 -17.13
C GLY A 777 17.94 -25.17 -15.82
N GLU A 778 18.00 -26.23 -15.00
CA GLU A 778 17.39 -26.26 -13.67
C GLU A 778 18.09 -25.29 -12.71
N GLY A 779 17.33 -24.66 -11.83
CA GLY A 779 17.84 -23.73 -10.82
C GLY A 779 16.84 -22.63 -10.54
N HIS A 780 17.36 -21.47 -10.16
CA HIS A 780 16.56 -20.32 -9.74
C HIS A 780 16.78 -19.16 -10.70
N TYR A 781 15.69 -18.57 -11.15
CA TYR A 781 15.69 -17.44 -12.05
C TYR A 781 15.03 -16.24 -11.38
N GLN A 782 15.61 -15.07 -11.58
CA GLN A 782 14.96 -13.78 -11.34
C GLN A 782 14.81 -13.09 -12.68
N LEU A 783 13.64 -12.49 -12.92
CA LEU A 783 13.25 -11.83 -14.15
C LEU A 783 12.88 -10.37 -13.85
N ARG A 784 13.09 -9.52 -14.85
CA ARG A 784 12.58 -8.14 -14.88
C ARG A 784 12.31 -7.74 -16.32
N ILE A 785 11.41 -6.80 -16.52
CA ILE A 785 11.22 -6.14 -17.81
C ILE A 785 11.71 -4.69 -17.77
N GLN A 786 11.88 -4.13 -18.97
CA GLN A 786 12.27 -2.74 -19.15
C GLN A 786 11.60 -2.22 -20.43
N ALA A 787 10.81 -1.16 -20.33
CA ALA A 787 10.30 -0.45 -21.49
C ALA A 787 11.34 0.49 -22.10
N VAL A 788 11.24 0.73 -23.40
CA VAL A 788 12.02 1.71 -24.17
C VAL A 788 11.07 2.44 -25.11
N ASP A 789 11.22 3.76 -25.20
CA ASP A 789 10.37 4.63 -26.01
C ASP A 789 10.93 4.85 -27.44
N ASP A 790 10.20 5.62 -28.25
CA ASP A 790 10.55 5.92 -29.64
C ASP A 790 11.73 6.91 -29.84
N ILE A 791 12.19 7.55 -28.76
CA ILE A 791 13.35 8.46 -28.75
C ILE A 791 14.58 7.88 -28.03
N GLY A 792 14.46 6.66 -27.49
CA GLY A 792 15.51 5.88 -26.85
C GLY A 792 15.68 6.11 -25.34
N GLN A 793 14.73 6.73 -24.65
CA GLN A 793 14.67 6.66 -23.19
C GLN A 793 14.22 5.26 -22.75
N TYR A 794 14.56 4.92 -21.52
CA TYR A 794 14.29 3.59 -20.98
C TYR A 794 13.85 3.70 -19.54
N GLU A 795 13.00 2.76 -19.14
CA GLU A 795 12.55 2.59 -17.77
C GLU A 795 13.73 2.47 -16.81
N VAL A 796 13.64 3.18 -15.70
CA VAL A 796 14.64 3.13 -14.63
C VAL A 796 14.52 1.80 -13.91
N VAL A 797 15.54 0.97 -14.08
CA VAL A 797 15.68 -0.32 -13.40
C VAL A 797 17.00 -0.40 -12.67
N ILE A 798 16.99 -0.76 -11.38
CA ILE A 798 18.21 -0.96 -10.59
C ILE A 798 18.62 -2.43 -10.54
N SER A 799 19.89 -2.73 -10.27
CA SER A 799 20.41 -4.10 -10.27
C SER A 799 20.04 -4.90 -9.01
N SER A 800 19.71 -4.20 -7.91
CA SER A 800 19.34 -4.76 -6.61
C SER A 800 17.90 -5.26 -6.57
N ARG A 801 17.02 -4.76 -7.43
CA ARG A 801 15.62 -5.16 -7.51
C ARG A 801 15.42 -6.24 -8.57
N ASP A 802 14.59 -7.21 -8.23
CA ASP A 802 13.98 -8.19 -9.12
C ASP A 802 12.47 -8.01 -9.07
N GLU A 803 11.79 -8.23 -10.19
CA GLU A 803 10.33 -8.06 -10.27
C GLU A 803 9.57 -9.37 -10.12
N THR A 804 10.13 -10.46 -10.65
CA THR A 804 9.60 -11.81 -10.47
C THR A 804 10.69 -12.89 -10.54
N GLY A 805 10.36 -14.15 -10.30
CA GLY A 805 11.33 -15.21 -10.17
C GLY A 805 10.72 -16.59 -9.92
N TYR A 806 11.46 -17.59 -10.38
CA TYR A 806 10.96 -18.93 -10.67
C TYR A 806 12.00 -19.98 -10.33
N GLY A 807 11.52 -21.09 -9.76
CA GLY A 807 12.29 -22.30 -9.64
C GLY A 807 12.02 -23.14 -10.87
N VAL A 808 13.06 -23.66 -11.50
CA VAL A 808 12.93 -24.57 -12.65
C VAL A 808 13.51 -25.90 -12.24
N ASP A 809 12.68 -26.94 -12.22
CA ASP A 809 13.07 -28.29 -11.84
C ASP A 809 12.24 -29.30 -12.63
N TRP A 810 12.88 -30.16 -13.40
CA TRP A 810 12.24 -31.25 -14.15
C TRP A 810 12.79 -32.62 -13.75
N THR A 811 13.69 -32.67 -12.77
CA THR A 811 14.33 -33.89 -12.31
C THR A 811 13.47 -34.49 -11.20
N PRO A 812 12.91 -35.69 -11.40
CA PRO A 812 12.09 -36.29 -10.37
C PRO A 812 12.89 -36.63 -9.09
N PRO A 813 12.26 -36.53 -7.91
CA PRO A 813 12.91 -36.86 -6.65
C PRO A 813 13.25 -38.34 -6.57
N GLN A 814 14.31 -38.67 -5.85
CA GLN A 814 14.79 -40.04 -5.66
C GLN A 814 14.07 -40.76 -4.51
N PRO A 815 13.86 -42.09 -4.61
CA PRO A 815 13.11 -42.83 -3.59
C PRO A 815 13.79 -42.84 -2.21
N PRO A 816 13.02 -42.95 -1.12
CA PRO A 816 13.54 -42.96 0.24
C PRO A 816 14.37 -44.21 0.52
N LYS A 817 15.47 -44.06 1.26
CA LYS A 817 16.40 -45.13 1.63
C LYS A 817 16.07 -45.69 3.03
N ASN A 818 16.76 -46.76 3.43
CA ASN A 818 16.70 -47.33 4.79
C ASN A 818 15.28 -47.69 5.26
N VAL A 819 14.46 -48.21 4.35
CA VAL A 819 13.10 -48.66 4.67
C VAL A 819 13.15 -49.84 5.64
N SER A 820 12.39 -49.75 6.73
CA SER A 820 12.22 -50.83 7.68
C SER A 820 10.79 -50.95 8.16
N GLU A 821 10.39 -52.16 8.56
CA GLU A 821 9.15 -52.42 9.29
C GLU A 821 9.49 -52.80 10.74
N ALA A 822 8.63 -52.41 11.69
CA ALA A 822 8.93 -52.50 13.12
C ALA A 822 9.20 -53.93 13.66
N THR A 823 8.62 -54.97 13.04
CA THR A 823 8.63 -56.34 13.57
C THR A 823 9.22 -57.36 12.59
N TYR A 824 9.01 -57.16 11.29
CA TYR A 824 9.28 -58.14 10.25
C TYR A 824 10.31 -57.62 9.24
N SER A 825 11.12 -58.52 8.70
CA SER A 825 12.04 -58.20 7.61
C SER A 825 11.36 -58.37 6.25
N SER A 826 11.77 -57.59 5.25
CA SER A 826 11.26 -57.71 3.89
C SER A 826 11.54 -59.11 3.34
N GLY A 827 10.63 -59.62 2.51
CA GLY A 827 10.68 -60.95 1.91
C GLY A 827 10.17 -62.08 2.82
N THR A 828 9.75 -61.80 4.06
CA THR A 828 9.35 -62.85 5.01
C THR A 828 7.87 -63.23 4.94
N TRP A 829 7.55 -64.43 5.42
CA TRP A 829 6.19 -64.86 5.70
C TRP A 829 5.74 -64.34 7.07
N ILE A 830 4.53 -63.79 7.11
CA ILE A 830 3.91 -63.26 8.32
C ILE A 830 2.68 -64.11 8.68
N GLU A 831 2.68 -64.68 9.88
CA GLU A 831 1.64 -65.58 10.40
C GLU A 831 0.65 -64.88 11.36
N GLY A 832 -0.60 -65.36 11.38
CA GLY A 832 -1.64 -64.93 12.32
C GLY A 832 -2.58 -63.84 11.77
N PRO A 833 -3.61 -63.39 12.52
CA PRO A 833 -4.45 -62.27 12.08
C PRO A 833 -3.63 -60.97 12.11
N LEU A 834 -3.10 -60.57 10.96
CA LEU A 834 -2.33 -59.34 10.80
C LEU A 834 -3.29 -58.16 10.63
N GLN A 835 -3.31 -57.24 11.61
CA GLN A 835 -4.19 -56.06 11.57
C GLN A 835 -3.50 -54.79 11.08
N SER A 836 -2.17 -54.67 11.26
CA SER A 836 -1.40 -53.51 10.80
C SER A 836 0.08 -53.86 10.64
N LEU A 837 0.80 -53.01 9.90
CA LEU A 837 2.26 -52.96 9.83
C LEU A 837 2.70 -51.52 10.15
N ALA A 838 3.95 -51.31 10.54
CA ALA A 838 4.50 -49.98 10.81
C ALA A 838 5.84 -49.81 10.08
N PHE A 839 5.83 -48.99 9.03
CA PHE A 839 6.98 -48.71 8.18
C PHE A 839 7.64 -47.38 8.54
N THR A 840 8.96 -47.32 8.43
CA THR A 840 9.78 -46.10 8.54
C THR A 840 10.84 -46.07 7.45
N TRP A 841 11.26 -44.88 7.03
CA TRP A 841 12.32 -44.70 6.02
C TRP A 841 13.04 -43.35 6.20
N ASP A 842 14.19 -43.20 5.56
CA ASP A 842 14.88 -41.90 5.49
C ASP A 842 14.17 -40.93 4.55
N PRO A 843 14.26 -39.60 4.78
CA PRO A 843 13.68 -38.61 3.87
C PRO A 843 14.11 -38.82 2.41
N PRO A 844 13.18 -38.72 1.44
CA PRO A 844 13.52 -38.71 0.02
C PRO A 844 14.53 -37.60 -0.30
N ILE A 845 15.36 -37.83 -1.32
CA ILE A 845 16.38 -36.87 -1.75
C ILE A 845 15.95 -36.28 -3.08
N ASP A 846 16.06 -34.97 -3.20
CA ASP A 846 15.79 -34.22 -4.42
C ASP A 846 16.98 -33.29 -4.72
N ASN A 847 17.22 -33.00 -6.01
CA ASN A 847 18.33 -32.15 -6.43
C ASN A 847 18.07 -30.66 -6.23
N LEU A 848 16.81 -30.20 -6.19
CA LEU A 848 16.50 -28.79 -6.22
C LEU A 848 15.21 -28.38 -5.48
N SER A 849 14.03 -28.80 -5.96
CA SER A 849 12.74 -28.34 -5.43
C SER A 849 12.33 -28.98 -4.10
N GLY A 850 13.00 -30.08 -3.72
CA GLY A 850 12.72 -30.80 -2.48
C GLY A 850 11.50 -31.71 -2.59
N TYR A 851 11.43 -32.68 -1.69
CA TYR A 851 10.28 -33.59 -1.60
C TYR A 851 9.01 -32.88 -1.10
N TRP A 852 7.86 -33.18 -1.71
CA TRP A 852 6.58 -32.55 -1.39
C TRP A 852 5.51 -33.55 -0.92
N ASN A 853 5.19 -34.57 -1.73
CA ASN A 853 4.15 -35.54 -1.42
C ASN A 853 4.57 -36.96 -1.86
N ALA A 854 3.96 -37.98 -1.27
CA ALA A 854 4.06 -39.34 -1.77
C ALA A 854 2.74 -40.09 -1.71
N ASN A 855 2.61 -41.08 -2.58
CA ASN A 855 1.58 -42.09 -2.49
C ASN A 855 2.20 -43.44 -2.10
N VAL A 856 1.53 -44.11 -1.18
CA VAL A 856 1.92 -45.42 -0.66
C VAL A 856 0.80 -46.43 -0.79
N TYR A 857 1.15 -47.68 -1.11
CA TYR A 857 0.18 -48.74 -1.35
C TYR A 857 0.71 -50.08 -0.84
N ILE A 858 -0.15 -50.87 -0.19
CA ILE A 858 0.06 -52.33 -0.05
C ILE A 858 -0.74 -53.02 -1.15
N SER A 859 -0.07 -53.73 -2.06
CA SER A 859 -0.70 -54.36 -3.23
C SER A 859 -0.24 -55.80 -3.44
N ASN A 860 -1.14 -56.66 -3.92
CA ASN A 860 -0.78 -58.00 -4.42
C ASN A 860 -0.59 -58.04 -5.96
N GLY A 861 -0.49 -56.86 -6.59
CA GLY A 861 -0.37 -56.71 -8.04
C GLY A 861 -1.69 -56.79 -8.81
N HIS A 862 -2.81 -57.10 -8.14
CA HIS A 862 -4.15 -57.13 -8.74
C HIS A 862 -5.09 -56.12 -8.09
N ILE A 863 -5.00 -55.96 -6.77
CA ILE A 863 -5.77 -55.00 -5.98
C ILE A 863 -4.85 -54.30 -4.96
N ASN A 864 -5.20 -53.07 -4.60
CA ASN A 864 -4.61 -52.38 -3.46
C ASN A 864 -5.41 -52.74 -2.21
N ILE A 865 -4.71 -53.23 -1.19
CA ILE A 865 -5.25 -53.65 0.10
C ILE A 865 -5.29 -52.50 1.10
N ALA A 866 -4.31 -51.61 0.99
CA ALA A 866 -4.26 -50.35 1.72
C ALA A 866 -3.58 -49.31 0.83
N ASP A 867 -3.99 -48.06 0.94
CA ASP A 867 -3.40 -46.92 0.27
C ASP A 867 -3.40 -45.68 1.17
N GLY A 868 -2.49 -44.75 0.89
CA GLY A 868 -2.38 -43.49 1.60
C GLY A 868 -1.63 -42.44 0.80
N SER A 869 -1.87 -41.19 1.16
CA SER A 869 -1.10 -40.04 0.69
C SER A 869 -0.36 -39.44 1.87
N LEU A 870 0.92 -39.17 1.67
CA LEU A 870 1.85 -38.66 2.66
C LEU A 870 2.35 -37.28 2.24
N THR A 871 2.68 -36.45 3.23
CA THR A 871 3.23 -35.10 3.04
C THR A 871 4.75 -35.09 3.18
N ASN A 872 5.37 -33.91 3.01
CA ASN A 872 6.82 -33.72 3.02
C ASN A 872 7.49 -34.01 4.38
N ILE A 873 6.72 -34.12 5.45
CA ILE A 873 7.19 -34.39 6.82
C ILE A 873 6.91 -35.83 7.28
N ASP A 874 6.21 -36.62 6.47
CA ASP A 874 5.81 -37.98 6.83
C ASP A 874 6.86 -39.01 6.37
N TYR A 875 7.62 -39.54 7.33
CA TYR A 875 8.65 -40.57 7.10
C TYR A 875 8.28 -41.93 7.70
N GLU A 876 7.02 -42.08 8.07
CA GLU A 876 6.45 -43.31 8.62
C GLU A 876 5.04 -43.55 8.07
N TRP A 877 4.66 -44.82 7.95
CA TRP A 877 3.30 -45.19 7.55
C TRP A 877 2.85 -46.48 8.22
N SER A 878 1.66 -46.45 8.82
CA SER A 878 1.08 -47.60 9.53
C SER A 878 -0.31 -47.96 9.00
N PRO A 879 -0.42 -48.73 7.90
CA PRO A 879 -1.71 -49.10 7.34
C PRO A 879 -2.43 -50.15 8.19
N THR A 880 -3.76 -50.03 8.27
CA THR A 880 -4.60 -51.17 8.69
C THR A 880 -4.77 -52.11 7.50
N LEU A 881 -4.61 -53.41 7.73
CA LEU A 881 -4.71 -54.43 6.69
C LEU A 881 -6.00 -55.23 6.86
N SER A 882 -6.81 -55.27 5.80
CA SER A 882 -7.95 -56.17 5.66
C SER A 882 -7.76 -57.07 4.44
N ASP A 883 -8.56 -58.13 4.31
CA ASP A 883 -8.67 -58.89 3.04
C ASP A 883 -7.36 -59.53 2.52
N LEU A 884 -6.42 -59.83 3.43
CA LEU A 884 -5.24 -60.62 3.11
C LEU A 884 -5.61 -62.10 2.91
N ASN A 885 -5.19 -62.67 1.79
CA ASN A 885 -5.41 -64.07 1.44
C ASN A 885 -4.19 -64.92 1.81
N ILE A 886 -4.46 -66.07 2.43
CA ILE A 886 -3.41 -67.02 2.81
C ILE A 886 -2.70 -67.52 1.55
N GLY A 887 -1.37 -67.36 1.52
CA GLY A 887 -0.49 -67.79 0.44
C GLY A 887 -0.16 -66.71 -0.60
N GLU A 888 -0.81 -65.54 -0.55
CA GLU A 888 -0.52 -64.42 -1.46
C GLU A 888 0.71 -63.60 -1.02
N SER A 889 1.35 -62.95 -1.99
CA SER A 889 2.44 -62.00 -1.79
C SER A 889 1.94 -60.57 -1.92
N TYR A 890 2.39 -59.72 -1.01
CA TYR A 890 2.07 -58.30 -0.97
C TYR A 890 3.34 -57.46 -1.01
N LYS A 891 3.22 -56.26 -1.56
CA LYS A 891 4.30 -55.29 -1.72
C LYS A 891 3.86 -53.93 -1.20
N LEU A 892 4.75 -53.27 -0.45
CA LEU A 892 4.73 -51.83 -0.23
C LEU A 892 5.31 -51.15 -1.46
N LEU A 893 4.44 -50.47 -2.19
CA LEU A 893 4.80 -49.60 -3.31
C LEU A 893 4.80 -48.15 -2.83
N TYR A 894 5.80 -47.39 -3.27
CA TYR A 894 5.98 -45.99 -2.93
C TYR A 894 6.26 -45.19 -4.19
N ARG A 895 5.64 -44.02 -4.30
CA ARG A 895 5.88 -43.09 -5.40
C ARG A 895 5.87 -41.67 -4.84
N GLN A 896 6.91 -40.90 -5.09
CA GLN A 896 7.05 -39.52 -4.59
C GLN A 896 6.89 -38.46 -5.68
N GLU A 897 6.58 -37.25 -5.22
CA GLU A 897 6.46 -35.99 -5.95
C GLU A 897 7.32 -34.92 -5.25
N ASP A 898 7.98 -34.08 -6.03
CA ASP A 898 8.72 -32.91 -5.53
C ASP A 898 7.84 -31.64 -5.51
N ALA A 899 8.38 -30.51 -5.05
CA ALA A 899 7.63 -29.26 -5.01
C ALA A 899 7.39 -28.64 -6.41
N ALA A 900 8.07 -29.14 -7.45
CA ALA A 900 7.82 -28.80 -8.84
C ALA A 900 6.77 -29.69 -9.51
N GLY A 901 6.24 -30.70 -8.81
CA GLY A 901 5.23 -31.62 -9.30
C GLY A 901 5.79 -32.73 -10.18
N ASN A 902 7.12 -32.96 -10.20
CA ASN A 902 7.71 -34.09 -10.89
C ASN A 902 7.50 -35.35 -10.04
N TRP A 903 6.92 -36.37 -10.66
CA TRP A 903 6.72 -37.66 -10.02
C TRP A 903 7.86 -38.62 -10.36
N GLY A 904 8.47 -39.19 -9.34
CA GLY A 904 9.38 -40.32 -9.48
C GLY A 904 8.67 -41.59 -9.94
N ASP A 905 9.47 -42.61 -10.25
CA ASP A 905 9.00 -43.95 -10.53
C ASP A 905 8.41 -44.61 -9.27
N THR A 906 7.39 -45.45 -9.45
CA THR A 906 6.86 -46.27 -8.36
C THR A 906 7.86 -47.40 -8.05
N VAL A 907 8.35 -47.44 -6.81
CA VAL A 907 9.33 -48.45 -6.36
C VAL A 907 8.73 -49.41 -5.33
N GLU A 908 9.28 -50.63 -5.28
CA GLU A 908 9.01 -51.60 -4.21
C GLU A 908 9.95 -51.32 -3.02
N LEU A 909 9.37 -50.93 -1.89
CA LEU A 909 10.13 -50.63 -0.67
C LEU A 909 10.21 -51.83 0.29
N PHE A 910 9.15 -52.66 0.32
CA PHE A 910 9.05 -53.82 1.20
C PHE A 910 8.14 -54.87 0.57
N SER A 911 8.38 -56.15 0.82
CA SER A 911 7.48 -57.23 0.42
C SER A 911 7.31 -58.27 1.51
N PHE A 912 6.18 -58.97 1.51
CA PHE A 912 5.91 -60.07 2.44
C PHE A 912 4.92 -61.07 1.84
N ARG A 913 4.81 -62.24 2.46
CA ARG A 913 3.76 -63.23 2.16
C ARG A 913 2.91 -63.46 3.39
N TYR A 914 1.60 -63.64 3.21
CA TYR A 914 0.69 -63.84 4.33
C TYR A 914 0.34 -65.33 4.50
N GLY A 915 0.50 -65.86 5.71
CA GLY A 915 0.18 -67.25 6.06
C GLY A 915 1.36 -68.02 6.64
N THR A 916 1.22 -69.35 6.75
CA THR A 916 2.24 -70.23 7.33
C THR A 916 3.43 -70.43 6.39
N LEU A 917 4.64 -70.24 6.92
CA LEU A 917 5.89 -70.45 6.19
C LEU A 917 5.96 -71.90 5.66
N PRO A 918 5.99 -72.14 4.33
CA PRO A 918 5.92 -73.49 3.77
C PRO A 918 7.22 -74.29 3.92
N VAL A 919 8.37 -73.62 4.00
CA VAL A 919 9.69 -74.24 4.12
C VAL A 919 10.65 -73.30 4.84
N ALA A 920 11.50 -73.85 5.71
CA ALA A 920 12.48 -73.07 6.45
C ALA A 920 13.62 -72.56 5.55
N ASP A 921 14.28 -71.50 6.03
CA ASP A 921 15.37 -70.80 5.35
C ASP A 921 16.65 -71.63 5.25
N LEU A 922 17.42 -71.36 4.19
CA LEU A 922 18.80 -71.86 4.05
C LEU A 922 19.66 -71.30 5.18
N LYS A 923 20.64 -72.07 5.64
CA LYS A 923 21.55 -71.65 6.73
C LYS A 923 22.99 -71.61 6.25
N ASP A 924 23.83 -70.85 6.95
CA ASP A 924 25.28 -70.77 6.73
C ASP A 924 25.63 -70.56 5.25
N ILE A 925 25.03 -69.53 4.65
CA ILE A 925 25.25 -69.19 3.24
C ILE A 925 26.61 -68.49 3.12
N GLU A 926 27.50 -69.05 2.32
CA GLU A 926 28.80 -68.48 1.98
C GLU A 926 28.84 -68.20 0.48
N VAL A 927 29.36 -67.04 0.10
CA VAL A 927 29.53 -66.62 -1.30
C VAL A 927 31.01 -66.44 -1.58
N VAL A 928 31.49 -67.04 -2.68
CA VAL A 928 32.86 -66.89 -3.16
C VAL A 928 32.83 -66.16 -4.50
N GLU A 929 33.48 -65.00 -4.54
CA GLU A 929 33.67 -64.20 -5.75
C GLU A 929 34.69 -64.87 -6.69
N LYS A 930 34.32 -65.02 -7.97
CA LYS A 930 35.16 -65.62 -9.01
C LYS A 930 35.03 -64.81 -10.30
N ASP A 931 35.81 -65.19 -11.31
CA ASP A 931 35.75 -64.59 -12.63
C ASP A 931 34.37 -64.76 -13.27
N SER A 932 33.73 -63.62 -13.50
CA SER A 932 32.41 -63.48 -14.12
C SER A 932 31.31 -64.29 -13.43
N MET A 933 31.49 -64.67 -12.16
CA MET A 933 30.51 -65.48 -11.42
C MET A 933 30.62 -65.34 -9.89
N LEU A 934 29.54 -65.69 -9.19
CA LEU A 934 29.50 -65.89 -7.74
C LEU A 934 29.15 -67.36 -7.44
N THR A 935 29.97 -68.05 -6.65
CA THR A 935 29.66 -69.41 -6.18
C THR A 935 29.06 -69.34 -4.78
N LEU A 936 27.80 -69.76 -4.64
CA LEU A 936 27.12 -69.87 -3.36
C LEU A 936 27.23 -71.28 -2.81
N SER A 937 27.39 -71.42 -1.49
CA SER A 937 27.26 -72.67 -0.76
C SER A 937 26.44 -72.47 0.51
N TRP A 938 25.68 -73.48 0.94
CA TRP A 938 24.77 -73.35 2.09
C TRP A 938 24.53 -74.69 2.79
N LYS A 939 23.95 -74.65 3.99
CA LYS A 939 23.36 -75.80 4.67
C LYS A 939 21.86 -75.87 4.40
N ARG A 940 21.41 -77.08 4.04
CA ARG A 940 19.98 -77.34 3.79
C ARG A 940 19.13 -77.05 5.04
N PRO A 941 17.86 -76.60 4.87
CA PRO A 941 16.93 -76.45 5.96
C PRO A 941 16.60 -77.81 6.60
N ILE A 942 16.35 -77.84 7.91
CA ILE A 942 15.85 -79.04 8.61
C ILE A 942 14.33 -79.11 8.41
N SER A 943 13.89 -79.36 7.18
CA SER A 943 12.48 -79.50 6.81
C SER A 943 12.28 -80.66 5.83
N ASN A 944 11.32 -81.53 6.12
CA ASN A 944 10.91 -82.60 5.20
C ASN A 944 10.21 -82.05 3.94
N GLU A 945 9.81 -80.79 3.96
CA GLU A 945 9.13 -80.10 2.85
C GLU A 945 10.09 -79.40 1.90
N TYR A 946 11.40 -79.31 2.20
CA TYR A 946 12.39 -78.69 1.32
C TYR A 946 12.60 -79.47 0.02
N SER A 947 12.56 -78.77 -1.12
CA SER A 947 12.69 -79.30 -2.47
C SER A 947 13.98 -78.86 -3.15
N HIS A 948 14.23 -77.56 -3.23
CA HIS A 948 15.41 -76.94 -3.86
C HIS A 948 15.50 -75.46 -3.45
N ALA A 949 16.52 -74.75 -3.89
CA ALA A 949 16.69 -73.31 -3.68
C ALA A 949 16.60 -72.55 -5.00
N SER A 950 16.08 -71.32 -4.96
CA SER A 950 16.09 -70.35 -6.05
C SER A 950 17.05 -69.22 -5.76
N PHE A 951 17.78 -68.78 -6.78
CA PHE A 951 18.80 -67.74 -6.66
C PHE A 951 18.45 -66.57 -7.55
N TYR A 952 18.64 -65.36 -7.05
CA TYR A 952 18.42 -64.13 -7.77
C TYR A 952 19.54 -63.14 -7.47
N PHE A 953 19.81 -62.24 -8.40
CA PHE A 953 20.79 -61.18 -8.23
C PHE A 953 20.32 -59.87 -8.85
N ARG A 954 20.92 -58.77 -8.44
CA ARG A 954 20.80 -57.45 -9.10
C ARG A 954 22.04 -56.60 -8.82
N PRO A 955 22.38 -55.63 -9.67
CA PRO A 955 23.46 -54.68 -9.37
C PRO A 955 23.17 -53.94 -8.06
N ALA A 956 24.18 -53.79 -7.21
CA ALA A 956 24.04 -53.09 -5.92
C ALA A 956 23.75 -51.58 -6.10
N SER A 957 24.14 -51.02 -7.24
CA SER A 957 23.83 -49.63 -7.63
C SER A 957 22.35 -49.39 -7.92
N ASP A 958 21.54 -50.44 -8.08
CA ASP A 958 20.12 -50.37 -8.41
C ASP A 958 19.26 -51.02 -7.31
N LEU A 959 19.16 -50.31 -6.17
CA LEU A 959 18.52 -50.80 -4.94
C LEU A 959 17.01 -51.09 -5.09
N TYR A 960 16.34 -50.51 -6.08
CA TYR A 960 14.91 -50.73 -6.35
C TYR A 960 14.68 -51.48 -7.68
N GLY A 961 15.76 -51.89 -8.35
CA GLY A 961 15.72 -52.67 -9.57
C GLY A 961 15.17 -54.07 -9.39
N ASN A 962 14.70 -54.63 -10.52
CA ASN A 962 14.15 -55.98 -10.58
C ASN A 962 15.21 -57.05 -10.27
N TRP A 963 14.83 -58.05 -9.48
CA TRP A 963 15.64 -59.23 -9.23
C TRP A 963 15.74 -60.12 -10.48
N ILE A 964 16.95 -60.39 -10.94
CA ILE A 964 17.24 -61.27 -12.08
C ILE A 964 17.38 -62.71 -11.56
N SER A 965 16.66 -63.66 -12.15
CA SER A 965 16.78 -65.07 -11.79
C SER A 965 18.13 -65.63 -12.22
N ALA A 966 18.86 -66.23 -11.27
CA ALA A 966 20.09 -66.97 -11.49
C ALA A 966 19.88 -68.50 -11.56
N GLY A 967 18.63 -68.96 -11.62
CA GLY A 967 18.29 -70.37 -11.69
C GLY A 967 17.99 -71.02 -10.34
N LEU A 968 17.93 -72.35 -10.36
CA LEU A 968 17.48 -73.19 -9.24
C LEU A 968 18.51 -74.28 -8.96
N SER A 969 18.65 -74.69 -7.70
CA SER A 969 19.41 -75.91 -7.40
C SER A 969 18.67 -77.14 -7.96
N PRO A 970 19.38 -78.17 -8.46
CA PRO A 970 18.75 -79.32 -9.13
C PRO A 970 17.81 -80.14 -8.23
N ASP A 971 18.12 -80.22 -6.94
CA ASP A 971 17.36 -80.99 -5.96
C ASP A 971 17.62 -80.52 -4.51
N SER A 972 17.07 -81.27 -3.55
CA SER A 972 17.15 -80.99 -2.10
C SER A 972 18.47 -81.42 -1.45
N ASN A 973 19.32 -82.14 -2.19
CA ASN A 973 20.63 -82.61 -1.71
C ASN A 973 21.77 -81.71 -2.19
N THR A 974 21.52 -80.88 -3.19
CA THR A 974 22.50 -79.90 -3.70
C THR A 974 22.68 -78.76 -2.69
N ILE A 975 23.94 -78.41 -2.42
CA ILE A 975 24.34 -77.42 -1.40
C ILE A 975 25.28 -76.33 -1.95
N ASN A 976 25.37 -76.22 -3.29
CA ASN A 976 26.09 -75.14 -3.96
C ASN A 976 25.39 -74.75 -5.28
N HIS A 977 25.62 -73.52 -5.74
CA HIS A 977 25.06 -72.96 -6.97
C HIS A 977 25.95 -71.84 -7.51
N ASP A 978 26.19 -71.82 -8.81
CA ASP A 978 26.96 -70.76 -9.48
C ASP A 978 26.01 -69.76 -10.16
N ILE A 979 26.19 -68.48 -9.85
CA ILE A 979 25.56 -67.37 -10.58
C ILE A 979 26.57 -66.90 -11.63
N GLU A 980 26.37 -67.31 -12.88
CA GLU A 980 27.30 -67.07 -13.99
C GLU A 980 26.93 -65.83 -14.83
N ASN A 981 27.85 -65.41 -15.71
CA ASN A 981 27.70 -64.29 -16.66
C ASN A 981 27.56 -62.91 -15.98
N LEU A 982 28.20 -62.73 -14.84
CA LEU A 982 28.27 -61.45 -14.15
C LEU A 982 29.42 -60.59 -14.69
N ILE A 983 29.30 -59.28 -14.52
CA ILE A 983 30.32 -58.32 -14.97
C ILE A 983 31.34 -58.15 -13.84
N ASN A 984 32.62 -58.44 -14.11
CA ASN A 984 33.70 -58.20 -13.16
C ASN A 984 33.79 -56.73 -12.76
N GLY A 985 34.06 -56.47 -11.48
CA GLY A 985 34.12 -55.12 -10.93
C GLY A 985 32.77 -54.44 -10.67
N THR A 986 31.65 -55.10 -10.96
CA THR A 986 30.30 -54.62 -10.58
C THR A 986 29.85 -55.31 -9.29
N GLU A 987 29.45 -54.54 -8.29
CA GLU A 987 28.88 -55.07 -7.05
C GLU A 987 27.46 -55.59 -7.28
N TYR A 988 27.14 -56.76 -6.72
CA TYR A 988 25.81 -57.38 -6.82
C TYR A 988 25.24 -57.71 -5.44
N GLN A 989 23.94 -57.47 -5.28
CA GLN A 989 23.15 -58.07 -4.20
C GLN A 989 22.65 -59.44 -4.64
N VAL A 990 22.62 -60.39 -3.71
CA VAL A 990 22.15 -61.75 -3.96
C VAL A 990 20.98 -62.05 -3.04
N LYS A 991 19.93 -62.64 -3.61
CA LYS A 991 18.73 -63.07 -2.92
C LYS A 991 18.53 -64.56 -3.11
N VAL A 992 18.30 -65.28 -2.02
CA VAL A 992 18.08 -66.73 -2.05
C VAL A 992 16.72 -67.06 -1.44
N VAL A 993 16.06 -68.07 -2.00
CA VAL A 993 14.70 -68.47 -1.59
C VAL A 993 14.65 -70.00 -1.52
N SER A 994 14.28 -70.56 -0.37
CA SER A 994 13.97 -71.99 -0.26
C SER A 994 12.65 -72.30 -0.99
N VAL A 995 12.55 -73.44 -1.68
CA VAL A 995 11.32 -73.88 -2.35
C VAL A 995 10.82 -75.18 -1.75
N ALA A 996 9.54 -75.24 -1.43
CA ALA A 996 8.87 -76.41 -0.87
C ALA A 996 8.53 -77.46 -1.96
N LYS A 997 8.25 -78.71 -1.55
CA LYS A 997 7.89 -79.81 -2.47
C LYS A 997 6.60 -79.58 -3.24
N ASP A 998 5.70 -78.77 -2.69
CA ASP A 998 4.46 -78.34 -3.36
C ASP A 998 4.67 -77.12 -4.28
N GLY A 999 5.90 -76.64 -4.42
CA GLY A 999 6.29 -75.54 -5.28
C GLY A 999 6.15 -74.15 -4.67
N ARG A 1000 5.72 -74.03 -3.39
CA ARG A 1000 5.62 -72.72 -2.72
C ARG A 1000 6.99 -72.22 -2.25
N PHE A 1001 7.22 -70.92 -2.40
CA PHE A 1001 8.44 -70.23 -1.97
C PHE A 1001 8.46 -69.97 -0.46
N GLY A 1002 9.61 -70.13 0.20
CA GLY A 1002 9.89 -69.72 1.58
C GLY A 1002 10.17 -68.22 1.70
N ASN A 1003 10.91 -67.79 2.73
CA ASN A 1003 11.31 -66.38 2.83
C ASN A 1003 12.30 -66.00 1.73
N GLU A 1004 12.26 -64.75 1.31
CA GLU A 1004 13.23 -64.18 0.38
C GLU A 1004 14.38 -63.55 1.17
N LEU A 1005 15.53 -64.22 1.21
CA LEU A 1005 16.68 -63.81 2.00
C LEU A 1005 17.64 -63.02 1.13
N VAL A 1006 17.65 -61.71 1.28
CA VAL A 1006 18.70 -60.85 0.70
C VAL A 1006 19.93 -60.94 1.61
N LEU A 1007 21.08 -61.31 1.04
CA LEU A 1007 22.33 -61.40 1.80
C LEU A 1007 22.79 -60.01 2.23
N GLU A 1008 23.32 -59.89 3.46
CA GLU A 1008 23.71 -58.60 4.05
C GLU A 1008 24.86 -57.90 3.28
N ASN A 1009 25.78 -58.67 2.69
CA ASN A 1009 26.90 -58.13 1.93
C ASN A 1009 26.57 -58.01 0.43
N VAL A 1010 27.25 -57.06 -0.23
CA VAL A 1010 27.38 -57.01 -1.69
C VAL A 1010 28.61 -57.80 -2.13
N TYR A 1011 28.58 -58.36 -3.33
CA TYR A 1011 29.65 -59.21 -3.85
C TYR A 1011 30.10 -58.75 -5.23
N THR A 1012 31.41 -58.68 -5.46
CA THR A 1012 32.02 -58.22 -6.71
C THR A 1012 32.75 -59.36 -7.40
N PRO A 1013 32.27 -59.87 -8.55
CA PRO A 1013 33.02 -60.81 -9.37
C PRO A 1013 34.39 -60.23 -9.73
N LEU A 1014 35.43 -61.06 -9.58
CA LEU A 1014 36.82 -60.63 -9.67
C LEU A 1014 37.40 -61.02 -11.02
N ASP A 1015 38.10 -60.11 -11.68
CA ASP A 1015 38.93 -60.46 -12.83
C ASP A 1015 40.00 -61.46 -12.37
N THR A 1016 40.12 -62.60 -13.06
CA THR A 1016 41.33 -63.40 -12.88
C THR A 1016 42.50 -62.54 -13.37
N PRO A 1017 43.52 -62.23 -12.55
CA PRO A 1017 44.64 -61.45 -13.02
C PRO A 1017 45.27 -62.17 -14.21
N SER A 1018 45.24 -61.52 -15.37
CA SER A 1018 46.04 -61.98 -16.50
C SER A 1018 47.50 -62.00 -16.04
N PRO A 1019 48.27 -63.07 -16.33
CA PRO A 1019 49.70 -63.05 -16.05
C PRO A 1019 50.31 -61.79 -16.70
N PRO A 1020 51.20 -61.06 -16.00
CA PRO A 1020 51.75 -59.82 -16.54
C PRO A 1020 52.38 -60.08 -17.90
N SER A 1021 52.24 -59.12 -18.81
CA SER A 1021 52.93 -59.12 -20.11
C SER A 1021 54.42 -59.38 -19.90
N ALA A 1022 55.06 -60.11 -20.81
CA ALA A 1022 56.52 -60.23 -20.79
C ALA A 1022 57.14 -58.81 -20.84
N PRO A 1023 58.08 -58.47 -19.94
CA PRO A 1023 58.65 -57.14 -19.86
C PRO A 1023 59.31 -56.74 -21.17
N THR A 1024 59.10 -55.49 -21.60
CA THR A 1024 59.72 -54.94 -22.82
C THR A 1024 60.94 -54.08 -22.47
N ASN A 1025 61.86 -53.91 -23.41
CA ASN A 1025 63.13 -53.17 -23.21
C ASN A 1025 64.00 -53.69 -22.06
N VAL A 1026 64.17 -55.01 -21.95
CA VAL A 1026 65.13 -55.60 -20.99
C VAL A 1026 66.55 -55.16 -21.37
N VAL A 1027 67.14 -54.29 -20.56
CA VAL A 1027 68.53 -53.82 -20.67
C VAL A 1027 69.35 -54.48 -19.58
N VAL A 1028 70.43 -55.13 -19.98
CA VAL A 1028 71.41 -55.74 -19.09
C VAL A 1028 72.69 -54.90 -19.13
N THR A 1029 73.09 -54.32 -18.01
CA THR A 1029 74.36 -53.59 -17.88
C THR A 1029 75.30 -54.29 -16.90
N PRO A 1030 76.61 -54.32 -17.16
CA PRO A 1030 77.59 -54.82 -16.20
C PRO A 1030 77.58 -53.93 -14.96
N ASP A 1031 77.35 -54.52 -13.81
CA ASP A 1031 77.56 -53.84 -12.54
C ASP A 1031 79.07 -53.74 -12.28
N THR A 1032 79.51 -52.69 -11.60
CA THR A 1032 80.95 -52.39 -11.36
C THR A 1032 81.62 -53.35 -10.38
N ASN A 1033 80.86 -54.28 -9.80
CA ASN A 1033 81.36 -55.38 -8.97
C ASN A 1033 81.53 -56.66 -9.78
N ILE A 1034 82.68 -57.34 -9.61
CA ILE A 1034 82.99 -58.58 -10.32
C ILE A 1034 82.01 -59.68 -9.90
N GLY A 1035 81.05 -59.99 -10.79
CA GLY A 1035 80.12 -61.12 -10.65
C GLY A 1035 78.63 -60.78 -10.69
N SER A 1036 78.22 -59.52 -10.81
CA SER A 1036 76.81 -59.10 -10.94
C SER A 1036 76.50 -58.38 -12.26
N ILE A 1037 75.24 -58.46 -12.71
CA ILE A 1037 74.68 -57.67 -13.80
C ILE A 1037 73.42 -56.95 -13.28
N ASN A 1038 73.18 -55.72 -13.72
CA ASN A 1038 71.94 -55.01 -13.47
C ASN A 1038 71.00 -55.22 -14.66
N ILE A 1039 69.79 -55.70 -14.38
CA ILE A 1039 68.73 -55.89 -15.38
C ILE A 1039 67.62 -54.88 -15.07
N SER A 1040 67.32 -54.00 -16.02
CA SER A 1040 66.20 -53.06 -15.95
C SER A 1040 65.27 -53.27 -17.14
N TRP A 1041 63.97 -53.11 -16.94
CA TRP A 1041 62.96 -53.18 -18.00
C TRP A 1041 61.89 -52.11 -17.78
N THR A 1042 61.03 -51.91 -18.78
CA THR A 1042 59.81 -51.13 -18.67
C THR A 1042 58.61 -52.05 -18.80
N ASP A 1043 57.54 -51.76 -18.06
CA ASP A 1043 56.26 -52.45 -18.20
C ASP A 1043 55.63 -52.18 -19.57
#